data_AF-A0A812XYX2-F1
#
_entry.id   AF-A0A812XYX2-F1
#
_cell.length_a   1.000
_cell.length_b   1.000
_cell.length_c   1.000
_cell.angle_alpha   90.00
_cell.angle_beta   90.00
_cell.angle_gamma   90.00
#
_symmetry.space_group_name_H-M   'P 1'
#
loop_
_entity.id
_entity.type
_entity.pdbx_description
1 polymer ?
#
loop_
_entity_poly.entity_id
_entity_poly.type
_entity_poly.pdbx_seq_one_letter_code
_entity_poly.pdbx_strand_id
1 'polypeptide(L)'
;MGRRPVLLAILIHKYLVAGAGNVGCTTITGSSGPRYRWAMQNPSLVAPVFLDYEIHEYKSPLMASLNDGALVISAPVDMTANFNFSDGTNDPQKYLLQSIQLRKPAMVAEGTKQELSHELEVVLVHREVTGTGYFANVIVPVEVSAEPGLDLLAPLVNQAELPTQVGETQPVLVSNLLPLKLEHVYQGVSFQHFWGQIATSCNQTMAGSRILMRNATMATSKPILQKILTSLEWTPSVVPVIPPSQTWMVQPCPRGGTCTIPAATNLTSQLSEATLVLQQDTTKLEAAKQAMDASLVALTSNTSNVSNDAYNQAKRHRDDLRNAEAAVDGATRTVETLQTQISSAKSAVWDSDAPAQANQASTTSTASLVTNTTTTTSVSPAVAATPSFLESKSQACSTDNVAAPLEVELNQVEHVDAATSGASEALLFWRLSSTPLRPAEAAAAETSAEAPRLRVANLGDRLRISAAKPIMVLLVHGKELPISFADISIPGEHSLSGRRADAEIQLVHLPADPAQSLAVALLLDAGDGDNVWLQHVTALPRAGEIAEVQGSDPMLMHPAFSRGVAGHYYRYNGRLLKSQCARVRWHVLEERGHISSQQLLALREVLRPPASANSFSDPSALLPIVLPRHSKVSLASVRQVTQTLPVASVTDSNREPPEPPAPHLKSLLLSLPRRKRGTELSP
;
A
#
# COMPACT_ATOMS: atom_id res chain seq x y z
N MET A 1 64.70 -62.86 25.45
CA MET A 1 64.19 -61.64 26.11
C MET A 1 62.91 -61.22 25.43
N GLY A 2 61.76 -61.33 26.10
CA GLY A 2 60.45 -60.98 25.51
C GLY A 2 60.03 -59.54 25.86
N ARG A 3 59.49 -58.81 24.88
CA ARG A 3 58.76 -57.55 25.11
C ARG A 3 57.32 -57.72 24.65
N ARG A 4 56.37 -57.52 25.58
CA ARG A 4 54.93 -57.49 25.28
C ARG A 4 54.57 -56.10 24.73
N PRO A 5 53.68 -56.00 23.72
CA PRO A 5 52.99 -54.74 23.45
C PRO A 5 51.92 -54.51 24.52
N VAL A 6 51.82 -53.27 25.01
CA VAL A 6 50.72 -52.84 25.88
C VAL A 6 49.59 -52.35 24.98
N LEU A 7 48.47 -53.07 24.93
CA LEU A 7 47.24 -52.55 24.31
C LEU A 7 46.67 -51.46 25.22
N LEU A 8 46.67 -50.22 24.75
CA LEU A 8 45.96 -49.12 25.40
C LEU A 8 44.49 -49.16 24.94
N ALA A 9 43.63 -49.77 25.75
CA ALA A 9 42.20 -49.80 25.49
C ALA A 9 41.58 -48.42 25.77
N ILE A 10 41.28 -47.65 24.73
CA ILE A 10 40.52 -46.39 24.85
C ILE A 10 39.06 -46.74 25.11
N LEU A 11 38.63 -46.63 26.37
CA LEU A 11 37.24 -46.74 26.79
C LEU A 11 36.45 -45.50 26.29
N ILE A 12 35.84 -45.61 25.11
CA ILE A 12 34.84 -44.65 24.65
C ILE A 12 33.58 -44.84 25.50
N HIS A 13 33.46 -44.09 26.59
CA HIS A 13 32.24 -44.03 27.39
C HIS A 13 31.12 -43.36 26.58
N LYS A 14 30.24 -44.17 26.00
CA LYS A 14 28.98 -43.72 25.43
C LYS A 14 28.07 -43.20 26.55
N TYR A 15 28.09 -41.90 26.82
CA TYR A 15 27.03 -41.22 27.56
C TYR A 15 25.78 -41.09 26.67
N LEU A 16 25.09 -42.23 26.49
CA LEU A 16 23.71 -42.27 26.01
C LEU A 16 22.79 -41.94 27.19
N VAL A 17 22.63 -40.64 27.48
CA VAL A 17 21.60 -40.18 28.42
C VAL A 17 20.25 -40.33 27.73
N ALA A 18 19.55 -41.41 28.05
CA ALA A 18 18.21 -41.71 27.56
C ALA A 18 17.15 -40.81 28.21
N GLY A 19 17.21 -39.51 27.93
CA GLY A 19 16.19 -38.51 28.26
C GLY A 19 15.26 -38.25 27.08
N ALA A 20 14.60 -39.29 26.56
CA ALA A 20 13.73 -39.21 25.38
C ALA A 20 12.35 -38.60 25.69
N GLY A 21 12.32 -37.44 26.35
CA GLY A 21 11.15 -36.56 26.35
C GLY A 21 11.12 -35.81 25.02
N ASN A 22 10.02 -35.94 24.27
CA ASN A 22 9.76 -35.35 22.95
C ASN A 22 10.74 -34.22 22.53
N VAL A 23 11.79 -34.58 21.77
CA VAL A 23 12.56 -33.62 20.97
C VAL A 23 11.69 -33.26 19.76
N GLY A 24 10.58 -32.58 20.04
CA GLY A 24 9.50 -32.33 19.11
C GLY A 24 9.90 -31.32 18.04
N CYS A 25 9.69 -31.71 16.79
CA CYS A 25 9.65 -30.89 15.57
C CYS A 25 10.54 -29.64 15.60
N THR A 26 11.85 -29.87 15.46
CA THR A 26 12.83 -28.80 15.29
C THR A 26 12.76 -28.14 13.90
N THR A 27 12.20 -28.83 12.90
CA THR A 27 12.04 -28.32 11.53
C THR A 27 10.60 -27.92 11.24
N ILE A 28 10.48 -26.87 10.43
CA ILE A 28 9.22 -26.22 10.05
C ILE A 28 8.98 -26.55 8.57
N THR A 29 7.72 -26.66 8.14
CA THR A 29 7.41 -26.79 6.72
C THR A 29 7.83 -25.54 5.94
N GLY A 30 8.06 -25.68 4.63
CA GLY A 30 8.55 -24.60 3.79
C GLY A 30 7.59 -23.41 3.74
N SER A 31 6.28 -23.66 3.84
CA SER A 31 5.29 -22.65 4.18
C SER A 31 5.11 -22.60 5.69
N SER A 32 5.88 -21.76 6.38
CA SER A 32 5.86 -21.63 7.86
C SER A 32 4.60 -20.95 8.41
N GLY A 33 3.44 -21.51 8.12
CA GLY A 33 2.13 -21.01 8.56
C GLY A 33 1.47 -20.02 7.60
N PRO A 34 0.27 -19.56 7.96
CA PRO A 34 -0.62 -18.84 7.07
C PRO A 34 -0.03 -17.52 6.53
N ARG A 35 -0.53 -17.13 5.37
CA ARG A 35 -0.34 -15.81 4.78
C ARG A 35 -1.49 -14.95 5.30
N TYR A 36 -1.20 -13.91 6.07
CA TYR A 36 -2.23 -13.11 6.72
C TYR A 36 -2.66 -11.92 5.86
N ARG A 37 -3.92 -11.48 6.00
CA ARG A 37 -4.30 -10.11 5.64
C ARG A 37 -3.53 -9.15 6.55
N TRP A 38 -3.19 -7.96 6.08
CA TRP A 38 -2.60 -6.96 6.98
C TRP A 38 -3.61 -6.58 8.06
N ALA A 39 -3.18 -6.57 9.33
CA ALA A 39 -4.11 -6.32 10.43
C ALA A 39 -4.48 -4.84 10.51
N MET A 40 -5.71 -4.56 10.93
CA MET A 40 -6.11 -3.19 11.24
C MET A 40 -5.37 -2.76 12.51
N GLN A 41 -4.56 -1.72 12.40
CA GLN A 41 -3.78 -1.20 13.52
C GLN A 41 -4.70 -0.57 14.56
N ASN A 42 -4.55 -0.95 15.82
CA ASN A 42 -5.12 -0.23 16.97
C ASN A 42 -4.00 0.55 17.67
N PRO A 43 -3.91 1.88 17.51
CA PRO A 43 -2.81 2.67 18.07
C PRO A 43 -2.89 2.87 19.59
N SER A 44 -3.95 2.41 20.26
CA SER A 44 -4.00 2.28 21.72
C SER A 44 -3.41 0.96 22.24
N LEU A 45 -3.22 -0.05 21.37
CA LEU A 45 -2.60 -1.32 21.74
C LEU A 45 -1.08 -1.25 21.49
N VAL A 46 -0.31 -0.83 22.49
CA VAL A 46 1.15 -0.92 22.47
C VAL A 46 1.59 -1.99 23.44
N ALA A 47 2.47 -2.88 22.99
CA ALA A 47 3.00 -3.96 23.82
C ALA A 47 3.79 -3.39 25.01
N PRO A 48 3.68 -3.98 26.22
CA PRO A 48 4.51 -3.61 27.37
C PRO A 48 5.96 -4.13 27.27
N VAL A 49 6.39 -4.52 26.07
CA VAL A 49 7.70 -5.10 25.75
C VAL A 49 8.26 -4.47 24.48
N PHE A 50 9.58 -4.44 24.38
CA PHE A 50 10.29 -4.15 23.15
C PHE A 50 10.93 -5.41 22.57
N LEU A 51 11.21 -5.38 21.27
CA LEU A 51 11.93 -6.43 20.56
C LEU A 51 13.42 -6.02 20.49
N ASP A 52 14.22 -6.51 21.44
CA ASP A 52 15.67 -6.29 21.50
C ASP A 52 16.40 -7.21 20.50
N TYR A 53 16.86 -6.67 19.37
CA TYR A 53 17.53 -7.44 18.33
C TYR A 53 19.06 -7.28 18.39
N GLU A 54 19.76 -8.40 18.22
CA GLU A 54 21.19 -8.45 17.95
C GLU A 54 21.41 -9.19 16.62
N ILE A 55 21.84 -8.44 15.62
CA ILE A 55 22.00 -8.91 14.26
C ILE A 55 23.37 -8.48 13.75
N HIS A 56 24.20 -9.45 13.40
CA HIS A 56 25.48 -9.21 12.74
C HIS A 56 25.38 -9.44 11.24
N GLU A 57 26.28 -8.85 10.47
CA GLU A 57 26.35 -9.08 9.02
C GLU A 57 26.83 -10.50 8.70
N TYR A 58 26.11 -11.20 7.82
CA TYR A 58 26.47 -12.55 7.39
C TYR A 58 27.11 -12.55 6.00
N LYS A 59 28.19 -13.32 5.80
CA LYS A 59 29.03 -13.31 4.59
C LYS A 59 29.34 -14.69 4.00
N SER A 60 29.02 -15.77 4.71
CA SER A 60 29.24 -17.13 4.21
C SER A 60 28.09 -17.54 3.28
N PRO A 61 28.33 -18.39 2.28
CA PRO A 61 27.26 -18.96 1.47
C PRO A 61 26.22 -19.68 2.33
N LEU A 62 24.95 -19.54 1.94
CA LEU A 62 23.80 -20.19 2.57
C LEU A 62 23.19 -21.20 1.58
N MET A 63 22.45 -22.20 2.07
CA MET A 63 21.71 -23.11 1.21
C MET A 63 20.25 -22.70 1.15
N ALA A 64 19.76 -22.47 -0.07
CA ALA A 64 18.36 -22.26 -0.37
C ALA A 64 17.72 -23.53 -0.93
N SER A 65 16.43 -23.71 -0.67
CA SER A 65 15.65 -24.87 -1.09
C SER A 65 14.21 -24.47 -1.41
N LEU A 66 13.62 -25.01 -2.48
CA LEU A 66 12.22 -24.72 -2.80
C LEU A 66 11.31 -25.78 -2.14
N ASN A 67 10.58 -25.39 -1.09
CA ASN A 67 9.74 -26.29 -0.31
C ASN A 67 8.36 -25.66 -0.06
N ASP A 68 7.29 -26.44 -0.25
CA ASP A 68 5.89 -26.05 0.07
C ASP A 68 5.44 -24.68 -0.46
N GLY A 69 5.96 -24.26 -1.62
CA GLY A 69 5.64 -22.97 -2.24
C GLY A 69 6.36 -21.77 -1.61
N ALA A 70 7.52 -21.99 -0.99
CA ALA A 70 8.44 -20.94 -0.55
C ALA A 70 9.89 -21.33 -0.82
N LEU A 71 10.73 -20.32 -1.06
CA LEU A 71 12.17 -20.46 -1.16
C LEU A 71 12.76 -20.31 0.25
N VAL A 72 13.13 -21.42 0.86
CA VAL A 72 13.59 -21.55 2.24
C VAL A 72 15.12 -21.57 2.28
N ILE A 73 15.70 -20.59 2.97
CA ILE A 73 17.13 -20.44 3.18
C ILE A 73 17.42 -20.77 4.64
N SER A 74 18.14 -21.86 4.89
CA SER A 74 18.45 -22.30 6.26
C SER A 74 19.43 -21.36 6.94
N ALA A 75 19.12 -20.90 8.15
CA ALA A 75 20.05 -20.12 8.95
C ALA A 75 21.02 -21.08 9.69
N PRO A 76 22.35 -20.94 9.51
CA PRO A 76 23.32 -21.77 10.20
C PRO A 76 23.51 -21.31 11.65
N VAL A 77 24.05 -22.18 12.51
CA VAL A 77 24.10 -21.99 13.97
C VAL A 77 25.01 -20.81 14.39
N ASP A 78 25.96 -20.42 13.54
CA ASP A 78 26.82 -19.25 13.70
C ASP A 78 26.15 -17.92 13.29
N MET A 79 25.00 -17.97 12.60
CA MET A 79 24.28 -16.78 12.18
C MET A 79 23.58 -16.12 13.37
N THR A 80 24.20 -15.07 13.89
CA THR A 80 23.67 -14.22 14.96
C THR A 80 22.67 -13.21 14.39
N ALA A 81 21.43 -13.67 14.22
CA ALA A 81 20.29 -12.86 13.81
C ALA A 81 19.13 -13.09 14.81
N ASN A 82 19.35 -12.69 16.05
CA ASN A 82 18.54 -13.12 17.18
C ASN A 82 17.78 -11.93 17.75
N PHE A 83 16.63 -12.17 18.36
CA PHE A 83 15.95 -11.14 19.13
C PHE A 83 15.37 -11.67 20.44
N ASN A 84 15.16 -10.75 21.36
CA ASN A 84 14.58 -10.97 22.66
C ASN A 84 13.28 -10.17 22.76
N PHE A 85 12.22 -10.74 23.33
CA PHE A 85 11.19 -9.92 23.95
C PHE A 85 11.61 -9.60 25.39
N SER A 86 11.64 -8.32 25.72
CA SER A 86 11.97 -7.83 27.07
C SER A 86 11.05 -6.67 27.47
N ASP A 87 10.61 -6.70 28.71
CA ASP A 87 9.96 -5.62 29.47
C ASP A 87 10.99 -4.82 30.30
N GLY A 88 12.29 -5.14 30.18
CA GLY A 88 13.37 -4.65 31.04
C GLY A 88 13.70 -5.55 32.24
N THR A 89 13.05 -6.71 32.40
CA THR A 89 13.39 -7.70 33.43
C THR A 89 14.50 -8.66 32.98
N ASN A 90 14.99 -9.49 33.91
CA ASN A 90 16.18 -10.33 33.75
C ASN A 90 15.96 -11.60 32.88
N ASP A 91 14.72 -11.98 32.59
CA ASP A 91 14.38 -13.27 31.95
C ASP A 91 13.71 -13.10 30.56
N PRO A 92 14.41 -12.52 29.56
CA PRO A 92 13.84 -12.30 28.24
C PRO A 92 13.55 -13.61 27.49
N GLN A 93 12.46 -13.62 26.72
CA GLN A 93 12.18 -14.69 25.75
C GLN A 93 13.11 -14.52 24.55
N LYS A 94 14.09 -15.41 24.39
CA LYS A 94 15.12 -15.33 23.35
C LYS A 94 14.73 -16.19 22.15
N TYR A 95 14.76 -15.60 20.97
CA TYR A 95 14.41 -16.22 19.70
C TYR A 95 15.64 -16.28 18.78
N LEU A 96 16.01 -17.49 18.34
CA LEU A 96 17.09 -17.71 17.37
C LEU A 96 16.53 -17.90 15.97
N LEU A 97 17.10 -17.24 14.96
CA LEU A 97 16.72 -17.47 13.56
C LEU A 97 16.96 -18.93 13.17
N GLN A 98 16.01 -19.53 12.47
CA GLN A 98 16.08 -20.90 11.92
C GLN A 98 16.09 -20.89 10.39
N SER A 99 15.33 -19.99 9.76
CA SER A 99 15.33 -19.84 8.30
C SER A 99 14.82 -18.48 7.85
N ILE A 100 15.19 -18.10 6.63
CA ILE A 100 14.62 -16.98 5.87
C ILE A 100 13.78 -17.61 4.76
N GLN A 101 12.51 -17.26 4.67
CA GLN A 101 11.61 -17.77 3.62
C GLN A 101 11.18 -16.64 2.69
N LEU A 102 11.33 -16.83 1.38
CA LEU A 102 10.80 -15.94 0.36
C LEU A 102 9.56 -16.58 -0.25
N ARG A 103 8.41 -15.91 -0.17
CA ARG A 103 7.13 -16.46 -0.63
C ARG A 103 6.27 -15.40 -1.31
N LYS A 104 5.43 -15.84 -2.26
CA LYS A 104 4.35 -14.98 -2.79
C LYS A 104 3.42 -14.59 -1.64
N PRO A 105 2.86 -13.37 -1.62
CA PRO A 105 1.80 -13.00 -0.68
C PRO A 105 0.58 -13.93 -0.83
N ALA A 106 -0.38 -13.82 0.08
CA ALA A 106 -1.69 -14.39 -0.19
C ALA A 106 -2.38 -13.61 -1.31
N MET A 107 -3.07 -14.33 -2.20
CA MET A 107 -3.96 -13.69 -3.17
C MET A 107 -5.35 -13.64 -2.58
N VAL A 108 -5.91 -12.44 -2.52
CA VAL A 108 -7.27 -12.23 -2.08
C VAL A 108 -8.16 -12.41 -3.31
N ALA A 109 -9.29 -13.10 -3.17
CA ALA A 109 -10.09 -13.49 -4.32
C ALA A 109 -10.58 -12.26 -5.10
N GLU A 110 -10.68 -12.38 -6.42
CA GLU A 110 -11.15 -11.30 -7.29
C GLU A 110 -12.51 -10.78 -6.80
N GLY A 111 -12.64 -9.45 -6.66
CA GLY A 111 -13.82 -8.80 -6.05
C GLY A 111 -13.81 -8.64 -4.52
N THR A 112 -12.72 -8.99 -3.81
CA THR A 112 -12.61 -8.75 -2.35
C THR A 112 -11.89 -7.43 -2.02
N LYS A 113 -12.37 -6.71 -0.99
CA LYS A 113 -11.97 -5.33 -0.63
C LYS A 113 -10.57 -5.13 -0.01
N GLN A 114 -9.58 -5.97 -0.31
CA GLN A 114 -8.21 -5.73 0.15
C GLN A 114 -7.26 -6.46 -0.78
N GLU A 115 -6.47 -5.72 -1.55
CA GLU A 115 -5.29 -6.26 -2.22
C GLU A 115 -4.08 -6.04 -1.28
N LEU A 116 -3.19 -7.03 -1.14
CA LEU A 116 -1.91 -6.80 -0.47
C LEU A 116 -1.01 -6.05 -1.45
N SER A 117 -0.57 -4.83 -1.10
CA SER A 117 0.15 -3.95 -2.05
C SER A 117 1.55 -4.45 -2.43
N HIS A 118 2.09 -5.38 -1.66
CA HIS A 118 3.43 -5.95 -1.84
C HIS A 118 3.43 -7.16 -2.79
N GLU A 119 4.49 -7.29 -3.59
CA GLU A 119 4.61 -8.37 -4.58
C GLU A 119 5.28 -9.64 -4.01
N LEU A 120 5.95 -9.53 -2.85
CA LEU A 120 6.68 -10.63 -2.20
C LEU A 120 6.68 -10.47 -0.65
N GLU A 121 6.73 -11.57 0.09
CA GLU A 121 6.99 -11.59 1.53
C GLU A 121 8.35 -12.25 1.83
N VAL A 122 9.12 -11.62 2.72
CA VAL A 122 10.25 -12.26 3.42
C VAL A 122 9.79 -12.60 4.83
N VAL A 123 9.88 -13.87 5.22
CA VAL A 123 9.56 -14.33 6.57
C VAL A 123 10.83 -14.79 7.26
N LEU A 124 11.26 -14.08 8.30
CA LEU A 124 12.34 -14.51 9.17
C LEU A 124 11.74 -15.39 10.27
N VAL A 125 11.99 -16.70 10.19
CA VAL A 125 11.39 -17.69 11.09
C VAL A 125 12.35 -18.03 12.20
N HIS A 126 11.95 -17.72 13.43
CA HIS A 126 12.77 -17.89 14.63
C HIS A 126 12.13 -18.91 15.59
N ARG A 127 12.93 -19.48 16.49
CA ARG A 127 12.49 -20.40 17.54
C ARG A 127 12.97 -19.93 18.92
N GLU A 128 12.06 -19.96 19.90
CA GLU A 128 12.32 -19.67 21.30
C GLU A 128 13.32 -20.69 21.87
N VAL A 129 14.32 -20.22 22.62
CA VAL A 129 15.34 -21.09 23.27
C VAL A 129 15.43 -20.96 24.78
N THR A 130 14.74 -19.99 25.39
CA THR A 130 14.68 -19.84 26.87
C THR A 130 13.40 -20.37 27.50
N GLY A 131 12.43 -20.82 26.71
CA GLY A 131 11.10 -21.22 27.20
C GLY A 131 10.56 -22.48 26.52
N THR A 132 9.28 -22.44 26.17
CA THR A 132 8.52 -23.57 25.63
C THR A 132 8.97 -24.10 24.27
N GLY A 133 9.71 -23.28 23.50
CA GLY A 133 10.10 -23.60 22.14
C GLY A 133 9.10 -23.12 21.08
N TYR A 134 8.26 -22.12 21.40
CA TYR A 134 7.39 -21.46 20.43
C TYR A 134 8.19 -20.82 19.29
N PHE A 135 7.52 -20.60 18.17
CA PHE A 135 8.13 -19.92 17.03
C PHE A 135 7.83 -18.43 17.03
N ALA A 136 8.52 -17.69 16.18
CA ALA A 136 8.17 -16.32 15.83
C ALA A 136 8.47 -16.03 14.36
N ASN A 137 7.48 -15.53 13.63
CA ASN A 137 7.57 -15.17 12.22
C ASN A 137 7.62 -13.64 12.08
N VAL A 138 8.77 -13.10 11.67
CA VAL A 138 8.87 -11.68 11.28
C VAL A 138 8.58 -11.58 9.79
N ILE A 139 7.39 -11.07 9.44
CA ILE A 139 6.89 -10.92 8.07
C ILE A 139 7.21 -9.52 7.56
N VAL A 140 7.99 -9.45 6.49
CA VAL A 140 8.45 -8.24 5.83
C VAL A 140 7.82 -8.17 4.44
N PRO A 141 6.94 -7.19 4.17
CA PRO A 141 6.36 -7.01 2.86
C PRO A 141 7.37 -6.32 1.94
N VAL A 142 7.50 -6.79 0.69
CA VAL A 142 8.49 -6.30 -0.28
C VAL A 142 7.82 -5.79 -1.56
N GLU A 143 8.23 -4.58 -1.97
CA GLU A 143 7.73 -3.88 -3.15
C GLU A 143 8.89 -3.58 -4.13
N VAL A 144 8.57 -3.45 -5.42
CA VAL A 144 9.55 -3.03 -6.43
C VAL A 144 9.86 -1.54 -6.28
N SER A 145 11.13 -1.22 -6.07
CA SER A 145 11.68 0.12 -6.29
C SER A 145 12.79 0.07 -7.32
N ALA A 146 12.95 1.16 -8.06
CA ALA A 146 14.05 1.30 -9.01
C ALA A 146 15.32 1.89 -8.38
N GLU A 147 15.19 2.67 -7.31
CA GLU A 147 16.27 2.97 -6.37
C GLU A 147 15.91 2.22 -5.07
N PRO A 148 16.21 0.91 -4.93
CA PRO A 148 15.83 0.17 -3.73
C PRO A 148 16.56 0.65 -2.47
N GLY A 149 17.68 1.36 -2.63
CA GLY A 149 18.47 1.96 -1.55
C GLY A 149 19.18 0.90 -0.70
N LEU A 150 18.37 0.10 -0.02
CA LEU A 150 18.76 -1.01 0.82
C LEU A 150 17.95 -2.26 0.47
N ASP A 151 18.43 -2.96 -0.58
CA ASP A 151 17.81 -4.19 -1.09
C ASP A 151 18.25 -5.40 -0.24
N LEU A 152 17.37 -5.87 0.64
CA LEU A 152 17.59 -7.03 1.51
C LEU A 152 17.88 -8.32 0.73
N LEU A 153 17.40 -8.40 -0.52
CA LEU A 153 17.39 -9.61 -1.34
C LEU A 153 18.59 -9.65 -2.31
N ALA A 154 19.22 -8.51 -2.59
CA ALA A 154 20.41 -8.44 -3.43
C ALA A 154 21.58 -9.34 -2.95
N PRO A 155 21.96 -9.38 -1.65
CA PRO A 155 22.97 -10.31 -1.16
C PRO A 155 22.65 -11.78 -1.48
N LEU A 156 21.38 -12.18 -1.36
CA LEU A 156 20.95 -13.57 -1.52
C LEU A 156 20.92 -13.99 -2.99
N VAL A 157 20.38 -13.13 -3.87
CA VAL A 157 20.00 -13.47 -5.24
C VAL A 157 21.05 -13.09 -6.29
N ASN A 158 21.95 -12.15 -5.98
CA ASN A 158 23.00 -11.75 -6.91
C ASN A 158 23.99 -12.90 -7.13
N GLN A 159 24.26 -13.22 -8.40
CA GLN A 159 25.13 -14.32 -8.85
C GLN A 159 24.70 -15.77 -8.45
N ALA A 160 23.76 -15.96 -7.54
CA ALA A 160 23.24 -17.28 -7.16
C ALA A 160 22.23 -17.82 -8.17
N GLU A 161 22.25 -19.11 -8.49
CA GLU A 161 21.10 -19.77 -9.12
C GLU A 161 20.08 -20.11 -8.04
N LEU A 162 18.80 -19.82 -8.27
CA LEU A 162 17.74 -20.12 -7.30
C LEU A 162 17.06 -21.44 -7.71
N PRO A 163 16.68 -22.31 -6.76
CA PRO A 163 16.01 -23.55 -7.08
C PRO A 163 14.66 -23.27 -7.73
N THR A 164 14.28 -24.10 -8.70
CA THR A 164 13.05 -23.98 -9.50
C THR A 164 12.14 -25.21 -9.36
N GLN A 165 12.68 -26.32 -8.87
CA GLN A 165 11.94 -27.56 -8.61
C GLN A 165 11.79 -27.83 -7.11
N VAL A 166 10.67 -28.41 -6.69
CA VAL A 166 10.43 -28.71 -5.26
C VAL A 166 11.45 -29.74 -4.76
N GLY A 167 12.10 -29.45 -3.64
CA GLY A 167 13.19 -30.25 -3.08
C GLY A 167 14.57 -30.00 -3.70
N GLU A 168 14.68 -29.18 -4.75
CA GLU A 168 15.97 -28.72 -5.27
C GLU A 168 16.66 -27.82 -4.24
N THR A 169 17.98 -27.94 -4.12
CA THR A 169 18.81 -27.11 -3.23
C THR A 169 19.90 -26.41 -4.05
N GLN A 170 20.12 -25.12 -3.80
CA GLN A 170 21.13 -24.30 -4.47
C GLN A 170 21.83 -23.36 -3.47
N PRO A 171 23.11 -23.02 -3.68
CA PRO A 171 23.79 -22.05 -2.84
C PRO A 171 23.36 -20.62 -3.18
N VAL A 172 23.03 -19.84 -2.16
CA VAL A 172 22.75 -18.41 -2.20
C VAL A 172 23.75 -17.65 -1.34
N LEU A 173 23.80 -16.31 -1.45
CA LEU A 173 24.86 -15.50 -0.82
C LEU A 173 26.27 -15.96 -1.25
N VAL A 174 26.40 -16.37 -2.52
CA VAL A 174 27.64 -16.91 -3.10
C VAL A 174 28.76 -15.86 -3.24
N SER A 175 28.40 -14.58 -3.19
CA SER A 175 29.34 -13.45 -3.32
C SER A 175 29.57 -12.79 -1.97
N ASN A 176 30.83 -12.74 -1.53
CA ASN A 176 31.24 -12.02 -0.32
C ASN A 176 31.22 -10.48 -0.47
N LEU A 177 30.88 -9.97 -1.67
CA LEU A 177 30.87 -8.53 -1.98
C LEU A 177 29.71 -7.78 -1.31
N LEU A 178 28.59 -8.46 -1.05
CA LEU A 178 27.40 -7.88 -0.45
C LEU A 178 27.02 -8.72 0.79
N PRO A 179 27.38 -8.29 2.01
CA PRO A 179 26.94 -8.99 3.21
C PRO A 179 25.41 -8.94 3.34
N LEU A 180 24.83 -10.03 3.87
CA LEU A 180 23.43 -10.06 4.28
C LEU A 180 23.27 -9.27 5.58
N LYS A 181 22.49 -8.19 5.51
CA LYS A 181 22.23 -7.26 6.62
C LYS A 181 20.76 -7.30 7.04
N LEU A 182 20.41 -8.24 7.92
CA LEU A 182 19.04 -8.34 8.44
C LEU A 182 18.68 -7.19 9.40
N GLU A 183 19.65 -6.38 9.86
CA GLU A 183 19.43 -5.23 10.75
C GLU A 183 18.34 -4.27 10.23
N HIS A 184 18.28 -4.05 8.93
CA HIS A 184 17.37 -3.09 8.29
C HIS A 184 15.90 -3.56 8.24
N VAL A 185 15.63 -4.84 8.55
CA VAL A 185 14.27 -5.32 8.80
C VAL A 185 13.66 -4.63 10.02
N TYR A 186 14.49 -4.31 11.02
CA TYR A 186 14.07 -3.83 12.35
C TYR A 186 14.35 -2.33 12.58
N GLN A 187 15.22 -1.71 11.79
CA GLN A 187 15.52 -0.28 11.92
C GLN A 187 14.36 0.63 11.49
N GLY A 188 14.00 1.60 12.32
CA GLY A 188 13.07 2.70 11.97
C GLY A 188 11.62 2.29 11.75
N VAL A 189 11.22 1.09 12.14
CA VAL A 189 9.87 0.53 11.94
C VAL A 189 9.24 0.08 13.25
N SER A 190 7.99 -0.38 13.17
CA SER A 190 7.30 -1.09 14.24
C SER A 190 6.59 -2.33 13.68
N PHE A 191 6.23 -3.28 14.53
CA PHE A 191 5.55 -4.52 14.12
C PHE A 191 4.15 -4.58 14.72
N GLN A 192 3.18 -5.04 13.94
CA GLN A 192 1.93 -5.55 14.48
C GLN A 192 2.18 -6.98 14.98
N HIS A 193 1.90 -7.23 16.25
CA HIS A 193 2.08 -8.51 16.92
C HIS A 193 0.75 -9.16 17.30
N PHE A 194 0.65 -10.46 17.06
CA PHE A 194 -0.40 -11.31 17.61
C PHE A 194 0.06 -12.78 17.67
N TRP A 195 -0.69 -13.62 18.38
CA TRP A 195 -0.46 -15.06 18.41
C TRP A 195 -1.18 -15.75 17.25
N GLY A 196 -0.46 -16.66 16.60
CA GLY A 196 -0.96 -17.53 15.55
C GLY A 196 -0.45 -18.95 15.72
N GLN A 197 -0.64 -19.76 14.68
CA GLN A 197 -0.16 -21.13 14.62
C GLN A 197 0.55 -21.38 13.29
N ILE A 198 1.63 -22.16 13.33
CA ILE A 198 2.37 -22.59 12.13
C ILE A 198 2.42 -24.11 12.04
N ALA A 199 2.38 -24.64 10.83
CA ALA A 199 2.58 -26.05 10.59
C ALA A 199 4.06 -26.43 10.83
N THR A 200 4.29 -27.53 11.53
CA THR A 200 5.62 -28.11 11.73
C THR A 200 5.80 -29.40 10.93
N SER A 201 7.05 -29.80 10.70
CA SER A 201 7.37 -30.90 9.79
C SER A 201 6.89 -32.28 10.25
N CYS A 202 6.80 -32.55 11.57
CA CYS A 202 6.30 -33.83 12.06
C CYS A 202 4.78 -33.81 12.27
N ASN A 203 4.13 -34.80 11.64
CA ASN A 203 2.72 -35.14 11.80
C ASN A 203 1.74 -33.96 11.62
N GLN A 204 2.13 -32.94 10.83
CA GLN A 204 1.33 -31.74 10.59
C GLN A 204 0.89 -31.02 11.89
N THR A 205 1.65 -31.19 12.98
CA THR A 205 1.27 -30.57 14.25
C THR A 205 1.44 -29.05 14.19
N MET A 206 0.40 -28.34 14.62
CA MET A 206 0.38 -26.89 14.68
C MET A 206 1.09 -26.42 15.94
N ALA A 207 2.15 -25.63 15.77
CA ALA A 207 2.89 -25.02 16.88
C ALA A 207 2.49 -23.55 17.08
N GLY A 208 2.48 -23.12 18.33
CA GLY A 208 2.29 -21.71 18.69
C GLY A 208 3.40 -20.83 18.09
N SER A 209 3.02 -19.71 17.47
CA SER A 209 3.97 -18.76 16.90
C SER A 209 3.52 -17.32 17.13
N ARG A 210 4.46 -16.45 17.50
CA ARG A 210 4.28 -14.99 17.46
C ARG A 210 4.36 -14.53 16.01
N ILE A 211 3.34 -13.84 15.51
CA ILE A 211 3.35 -13.25 14.18
C ILE A 211 3.68 -11.76 14.31
N LEU A 212 4.74 -11.32 13.63
CA LEU A 212 5.27 -9.95 13.69
C LEU A 212 5.26 -9.34 12.28
N MET A 213 4.25 -8.53 11.97
CA MET A 213 4.04 -7.96 10.64
C MET A 213 4.62 -6.54 10.58
N ARG A 214 5.66 -6.31 9.75
CA ARG A 214 6.40 -5.04 9.66
C ARG A 214 5.55 -3.92 9.06
N ASN A 215 5.30 -2.84 9.79
CA ASN A 215 4.41 -1.74 9.40
C ASN A 215 4.82 -0.92 8.16
N ALA A 216 5.90 -1.30 7.47
CA ALA A 216 6.43 -0.63 6.29
C ALA A 216 6.97 -1.67 5.31
N THR A 217 6.97 -1.35 4.01
CA THR A 217 7.53 -2.20 2.97
C THR A 217 9.05 -2.05 2.90
N MET A 218 9.74 -3.09 2.41
CA MET A 218 11.13 -3.01 1.99
C MET A 218 11.19 -3.00 0.47
N ALA A 219 12.15 -2.26 -0.06
CA ALA A 219 12.31 -2.13 -1.50
C ALA A 219 13.27 -3.19 -2.05
N THR A 220 12.95 -3.74 -3.23
CA THR A 220 13.87 -4.57 -4.01
C THR A 220 13.87 -4.16 -5.48
N SER A 221 14.96 -4.43 -6.19
CA SER A 221 15.03 -4.17 -7.63
C SER A 221 14.16 -5.16 -8.42
N LYS A 222 13.58 -4.67 -9.51
CA LYS A 222 12.76 -5.50 -10.42
C LYS A 222 13.47 -6.80 -10.89
N PRO A 223 14.75 -6.80 -11.32
CA PRO A 223 15.42 -8.02 -11.75
C PRO A 223 15.57 -9.07 -10.64
N ILE A 224 15.83 -8.64 -9.39
CA ILE A 224 15.91 -9.53 -8.23
C ILE A 224 14.55 -10.15 -7.96
N LEU A 225 13.49 -9.34 -7.91
CA LEU A 225 12.14 -9.86 -7.68
C LEU A 225 11.71 -10.83 -8.78
N GLN A 226 11.90 -10.49 -10.06
CA GLN A 226 11.52 -11.37 -11.17
C GLN A 226 12.19 -12.74 -11.05
N LYS A 227 13.47 -12.79 -10.68
CA LYS A 227 14.23 -14.03 -10.48
C LYS A 227 13.66 -14.88 -9.32
N ILE A 228 13.26 -14.25 -8.22
CA ILE A 228 12.57 -14.94 -7.11
C ILE A 228 11.19 -15.43 -7.55
N LEU A 229 10.41 -14.61 -8.27
CA LEU A 229 9.08 -14.98 -8.73
C LEU A 229 9.09 -16.14 -9.74
N THR A 230 10.14 -16.29 -10.56
CA THR A 230 10.36 -17.47 -11.41
C THR A 230 10.57 -18.73 -10.56
N SER A 231 11.42 -18.70 -9.52
CA SER A 231 11.55 -19.82 -8.58
C SER A 231 10.24 -20.16 -7.85
N LEU A 232 9.38 -19.15 -7.64
CA LEU A 232 8.08 -19.33 -7.01
C LEU A 232 6.94 -19.55 -8.01
N GLU A 233 7.20 -19.74 -9.31
CA GLU A 233 6.17 -19.77 -10.36
C GLU A 233 5.06 -20.78 -10.03
N TRP A 234 5.44 -22.03 -9.75
CA TRP A 234 4.56 -23.16 -9.38
C TRP A 234 3.91 -23.05 -7.99
N THR A 235 4.21 -22.02 -7.20
CA THR A 235 3.60 -21.82 -5.89
C THR A 235 2.11 -21.52 -6.04
N PRO A 236 1.21 -22.32 -5.45
CA PRO A 236 -0.22 -22.05 -5.51
C PRO A 236 -0.56 -20.75 -4.79
N SER A 237 -1.58 -20.07 -5.31
CA SER A 237 -2.22 -18.93 -4.67
C SER A 237 -2.97 -19.41 -3.43
N VAL A 238 -2.79 -18.72 -2.31
CA VAL A 238 -3.41 -19.05 -1.02
C VAL A 238 -4.27 -17.87 -0.59
N VAL A 239 -5.51 -18.15 -0.18
CA VAL A 239 -6.43 -17.15 0.38
C VAL A 239 -5.87 -16.65 1.72
N PRO A 240 -5.84 -15.33 1.99
CA PRO A 240 -5.24 -14.83 3.22
C PRO A 240 -6.10 -15.17 4.44
N VAL A 241 -5.44 -15.54 5.53
CA VAL A 241 -6.09 -15.69 6.84
C VAL A 241 -6.33 -14.30 7.44
N ILE A 242 -7.51 -14.09 8.00
CA ILE A 242 -7.84 -12.86 8.73
C ILE A 242 -7.09 -12.88 10.08
N PRO A 243 -6.25 -11.88 10.41
CA PRO A 243 -5.61 -11.79 11.72
C PRO A 243 -6.66 -11.52 12.82
N PRO A 244 -6.35 -11.81 14.10
CA PRO A 244 -7.24 -11.48 15.20
C PRO A 244 -7.51 -9.96 15.27
N SER A 245 -8.66 -9.58 15.83
CA SER A 245 -9.03 -8.17 16.01
C SER A 245 -8.11 -7.41 16.98
N GLN A 246 -7.48 -8.13 17.90
CA GLN A 246 -6.47 -7.58 18.80
C GLN A 246 -5.07 -7.79 18.21
N THR A 247 -4.46 -6.71 17.76
CA THR A 247 -3.04 -6.70 17.39
C THR A 247 -2.30 -5.60 18.15
N TRP A 248 -1.09 -5.90 18.57
CA TRP A 248 -0.28 -5.07 19.46
C TRP A 248 0.88 -4.45 18.71
N MET A 249 1.12 -3.16 18.89
CA MET A 249 2.30 -2.50 18.35
C MET A 249 3.53 -2.83 19.20
N VAL A 250 4.52 -3.48 18.58
CA VAL A 250 5.83 -3.80 19.16
C VAL A 250 6.89 -2.92 18.51
N GLN A 251 7.69 -2.24 19.35
CA GLN A 251 8.82 -1.43 18.88
C GLN A 251 10.12 -2.26 18.92
N PRO A 252 10.82 -2.44 17.79
CA PRO A 252 12.18 -2.97 17.78
C PRO A 252 13.19 -1.98 18.39
N CYS A 253 14.20 -2.55 19.04
CA CYS A 253 15.31 -1.87 19.67
C CYS A 253 16.63 -2.59 19.35
N PRO A 254 17.69 -1.90 18.87
CA PRO A 254 19.00 -2.53 18.73
C PRO A 254 19.61 -2.82 20.10
N ARG A 255 20.29 -3.97 20.24
CA ARG A 255 20.89 -4.38 21.52
C ARG A 255 21.91 -3.36 22.04
N GLY A 256 21.71 -2.95 23.30
CA GLY A 256 22.49 -1.89 23.94
C GLY A 256 22.05 -0.45 23.58
N GLY A 257 21.07 -0.28 22.70
CA GLY A 257 20.44 0.99 22.39
C GLY A 257 19.45 1.45 23.47
N THR A 258 19.26 2.76 23.59
CA THR A 258 18.22 3.35 24.44
C THR A 258 16.91 3.44 23.66
N CYS A 259 15.91 2.65 24.05
CA CYS A 259 14.59 2.65 23.42
C CYS A 259 13.50 2.91 24.45
N THR A 260 12.49 3.68 24.05
CA THR A 260 11.29 3.93 24.84
C THR A 260 10.12 3.21 24.20
N ILE A 261 9.34 2.47 25.00
CA ILE A 261 8.05 1.93 24.54
C ILE A 261 7.17 3.12 24.13
N PRO A 262 6.61 3.14 22.90
CA PRO A 262 5.73 4.23 22.47
C PRO A 262 4.54 4.41 23.42
N ALA A 263 4.17 5.65 23.71
CA ALA A 263 2.94 5.91 24.46
C ALA A 263 1.73 5.45 23.64
N ALA A 264 0.82 4.68 24.27
CA ALA A 264 -0.45 4.32 23.66
C ALA A 264 -1.24 5.59 23.28
N THR A 265 -1.78 5.62 22.05
CA THR A 265 -2.53 6.77 21.56
C THR A 265 -3.86 6.87 22.31
N ASN A 266 -4.17 8.06 22.85
CA ASN A 266 -5.45 8.29 23.52
C ASN A 266 -6.57 8.54 22.49
N LEU A 267 -7.20 7.46 22.03
CA LEU A 267 -8.32 7.52 21.08
C LEU A 267 -9.57 8.23 21.64
N THR A 268 -9.67 8.48 22.96
CA THR A 268 -10.84 9.16 23.55
C THR A 268 -10.98 10.60 23.05
N SER A 269 -9.86 11.31 22.82
CA SER A 269 -9.91 12.66 22.26
C SER A 269 -10.37 12.63 20.80
N GLN A 270 -9.82 11.70 20.00
CA GLN A 270 -10.21 11.50 18.61
C GLN A 270 -11.69 11.09 18.48
N LEU A 271 -12.20 10.24 19.38
CA LEU A 271 -13.62 9.89 19.44
C LEU A 271 -14.50 11.11 19.76
N SER A 272 -14.07 11.98 20.68
CA SER A 272 -14.80 13.22 20.99
C SER A 272 -14.85 14.16 19.77
N GLU A 273 -13.75 14.26 19.02
CA GLU A 273 -13.67 15.08 17.81
C GLU A 273 -14.52 14.50 16.66
N ALA A 274 -14.41 13.19 16.39
CA ALA A 274 -15.23 12.49 15.39
C ALA A 274 -16.73 12.56 15.73
N THR A 275 -17.10 12.51 17.01
CA THR A 275 -18.49 12.69 17.47
C THR A 275 -19.00 14.11 17.20
N LEU A 276 -18.14 15.13 17.36
CA LEU A 276 -18.49 16.52 17.02
C LEU A 276 -18.68 16.70 15.51
N VAL A 277 -17.82 16.10 14.68
CA VAL A 277 -17.97 16.10 13.21
C VAL A 277 -19.29 15.44 12.81
N LEU A 278 -19.62 14.26 13.37
CA LEU A 278 -20.88 13.57 13.13
C LEU A 278 -22.11 14.44 13.51
N GLN A 279 -22.06 15.18 14.62
CA GLN A 279 -23.13 16.10 15.00
C GLN A 279 -23.27 17.27 14.00
N GLN A 280 -22.15 17.83 13.55
CA GLN A 280 -22.15 18.91 12.55
C GLN A 280 -22.70 18.44 11.20
N ASP A 281 -22.27 17.27 10.72
CA ASP A 281 -22.73 16.72 9.45
C ASP A 281 -24.19 16.26 9.51
N THR A 282 -24.65 15.72 10.65
CA THR A 282 -26.09 15.47 10.88
C THR A 282 -26.90 16.76 10.79
N THR A 283 -26.39 17.87 11.36
CA THR A 283 -27.04 19.18 11.26
C THR A 283 -27.11 19.68 9.81
N LYS A 284 -26.04 19.48 9.02
CA LYS A 284 -26.02 19.81 7.58
C LYS A 284 -27.01 18.95 6.79
N LEU A 285 -27.11 17.66 7.10
CA LEU A 285 -28.06 16.72 6.49
C LEU A 285 -29.50 17.15 6.74
N GLU A 286 -29.86 17.53 7.98
CA GLU A 286 -31.19 18.06 8.28
C GLU A 286 -31.49 19.35 7.51
N ALA A 287 -30.52 20.26 7.37
CA ALA A 287 -30.69 21.50 6.60
C ALA A 287 -30.83 21.25 5.08
N ALA A 288 -30.00 20.38 4.50
CA ALA A 288 -30.07 20.00 3.09
C ALA A 288 -31.40 19.31 2.76
N LYS A 289 -31.89 18.45 3.66
CA LYS A 289 -33.20 17.82 3.55
C LYS A 289 -34.34 18.85 3.57
N GLN A 290 -34.31 19.82 4.49
CA GLN A 290 -35.31 20.89 4.54
C GLN A 290 -35.32 21.74 3.25
N ALA A 291 -34.14 22.03 2.68
CA ALA A 291 -34.01 22.76 1.41
C ALA A 291 -34.57 21.96 0.21
N MET A 292 -34.36 20.63 0.21
CA MET A 292 -34.90 19.72 -0.79
C MET A 292 -36.43 19.59 -0.66
N ASP A 293 -36.95 19.40 0.56
CA ASP A 293 -38.40 19.36 0.84
C ASP A 293 -39.09 20.67 0.41
N ALA A 294 -38.49 21.82 0.72
CA ALA A 294 -38.99 23.13 0.29
C ALA A 294 -39.02 23.28 -1.24
N SER A 295 -38.00 22.77 -1.94
CA SER A 295 -37.96 22.76 -3.41
C SER A 295 -39.02 21.84 -4.00
N LEU A 296 -39.26 20.67 -3.39
CA LEU A 296 -40.32 19.75 -3.81
C LEU A 296 -41.72 20.40 -3.65
N VAL A 297 -41.95 21.16 -2.58
CA VAL A 297 -43.18 21.96 -2.40
C VAL A 297 -43.29 23.06 -3.47
N ALA A 298 -42.20 23.76 -3.80
CA ALA A 298 -42.19 24.77 -4.86
C ALA A 298 -42.49 24.17 -6.25
N LEU A 299 -41.94 22.98 -6.56
CA LEU A 299 -42.21 22.26 -7.80
C LEU A 299 -43.66 21.75 -7.91
N THR A 300 -44.24 21.29 -6.79
CA THR A 300 -45.58 20.67 -6.78
C THR A 300 -46.72 21.67 -6.66
N SER A 301 -46.49 22.84 -6.04
CA SER A 301 -47.51 23.88 -5.89
C SER A 301 -47.79 24.66 -7.18
N ASN A 302 -46.84 24.71 -8.12
CA ASN A 302 -46.94 25.52 -9.33
C ASN A 302 -47.37 24.68 -10.56
N THR A 303 -48.56 24.08 -10.47
CA THR A 303 -49.05 23.02 -11.38
C THR A 303 -49.24 23.42 -12.85
N SER A 304 -49.25 24.72 -13.17
CA SER A 304 -49.45 25.21 -14.54
C SER A 304 -48.17 25.65 -15.25
N ASN A 305 -47.10 26.02 -14.53
CA ASN A 305 -45.79 26.39 -15.08
C ASN A 305 -44.67 26.22 -14.03
N VAL A 306 -43.99 25.09 -14.03
CA VAL A 306 -42.73 24.91 -13.29
C VAL A 306 -41.62 25.68 -14.01
N SER A 307 -40.95 26.61 -13.32
CA SER A 307 -39.79 27.31 -13.91
C SER A 307 -38.55 26.42 -13.95
N ASN A 308 -37.72 26.60 -14.99
CA ASN A 308 -36.42 25.92 -15.09
C ASN A 308 -35.54 26.22 -13.86
N ASP A 309 -35.64 27.42 -13.30
CA ASP A 309 -34.89 27.82 -12.10
C ASP A 309 -35.28 26.98 -10.87
N ALA A 310 -36.58 26.73 -10.66
CA ALA A 310 -37.07 25.88 -9.57
C ALA A 310 -36.61 24.43 -9.75
N TYR A 311 -36.60 23.92 -10.98
CA TYR A 311 -36.07 22.59 -11.28
C TYR A 311 -34.56 22.50 -11.04
N ASN A 312 -33.77 23.47 -11.50
CA ASN A 312 -32.32 23.52 -11.30
C ASN A 312 -31.94 23.76 -9.82
N GLN A 313 -32.78 24.47 -9.05
CA GLN A 313 -32.62 24.56 -7.60
C GLN A 313 -32.89 23.23 -6.91
N ALA A 314 -33.99 22.53 -7.23
CA ALA A 314 -34.30 21.22 -6.69
C ALA A 314 -33.21 20.18 -7.00
N LYS A 315 -32.64 20.21 -8.22
CA LYS A 315 -31.50 19.37 -8.59
C LYS A 315 -30.28 19.62 -7.70
N ARG A 316 -29.92 20.89 -7.45
CA ARG A 316 -28.84 21.25 -6.54
C ARG A 316 -29.10 20.75 -5.12
N HIS A 317 -30.26 21.00 -4.54
CA HIS A 317 -30.56 20.55 -3.17
C HIS A 317 -30.68 19.03 -3.02
N ARG A 318 -31.03 18.30 -4.08
CA ARG A 318 -30.90 16.82 -4.12
C ARG A 318 -29.44 16.40 -4.04
N ASP A 319 -28.57 17.06 -4.78
CA ASP A 319 -27.14 16.74 -4.83
C ASP A 319 -26.44 17.15 -3.51
N ASP A 320 -26.82 18.30 -2.93
CA ASP A 320 -26.44 18.74 -1.58
C ASP A 320 -26.85 17.70 -0.51
N LEU A 321 -28.10 17.19 -0.60
CA LEU A 321 -28.63 16.17 0.30
C LEU A 321 -27.82 14.87 0.21
N ARG A 322 -27.57 14.35 -0.99
CA ARG A 322 -26.75 13.14 -1.20
C ARG A 322 -25.34 13.30 -0.64
N ASN A 323 -24.74 14.48 -0.81
CA ASN A 323 -23.41 14.78 -0.27
C ASN A 323 -23.40 14.82 1.27
N ALA A 324 -24.46 15.36 1.88
CA ALA A 324 -24.61 15.38 3.33
C ALA A 324 -24.89 13.98 3.92
N GLU A 325 -25.66 13.13 3.22
CA GLU A 325 -25.85 11.71 3.58
C GLU A 325 -24.51 10.97 3.62
N ALA A 326 -23.71 11.08 2.55
CA ALA A 326 -22.40 10.44 2.47
C ALA A 326 -21.42 10.93 3.56
N ALA A 327 -21.46 12.23 3.92
CA ALA A 327 -20.68 12.78 5.01
C ALA A 327 -21.05 12.18 6.39
N VAL A 328 -22.36 12.06 6.67
CA VAL A 328 -22.86 11.42 7.90
C VAL A 328 -22.48 9.94 7.96
N ASP A 329 -22.59 9.21 6.85
CA ASP A 329 -22.19 7.79 6.77
C ASP A 329 -20.68 7.62 7.02
N GLY A 330 -19.84 8.53 6.52
CA GLY A 330 -18.40 8.51 6.77
C GLY A 330 -18.02 8.85 8.22
N ALA A 331 -18.65 9.88 8.79
CA ALA A 331 -18.46 10.27 10.19
C ALA A 331 -18.94 9.19 11.17
N THR A 332 -20.07 8.55 10.87
CA THR A 332 -20.63 7.44 11.67
C THR A 332 -19.66 6.27 11.75
N ARG A 333 -19.15 5.81 10.60
CA ARG A 333 -18.16 4.72 10.54
C ARG A 333 -16.86 5.06 11.28
N THR A 334 -16.43 6.32 11.23
CA THR A 334 -15.25 6.80 11.97
C THR A 334 -15.48 6.69 13.49
N VAL A 335 -16.65 7.11 13.97
CA VAL A 335 -17.06 6.99 15.38
C VAL A 335 -17.15 5.52 15.82
N GLU A 336 -17.80 4.66 15.02
CA GLU A 336 -17.91 3.21 15.29
C GLU A 336 -16.54 2.50 15.33
N THR A 337 -15.63 2.86 14.41
CA THR A 337 -14.25 2.33 14.38
C THR A 337 -13.50 2.71 15.63
N LEU A 338 -13.55 3.99 16.03
CA LEU A 338 -12.89 4.47 17.25
C LEU A 338 -13.48 3.83 18.52
N GLN A 339 -14.81 3.68 18.60
CA GLN A 339 -15.47 2.97 19.70
C GLN A 339 -15.04 1.49 19.78
N THR A 340 -14.94 0.82 18.64
CA THR A 340 -14.45 -0.57 18.54
C THR A 340 -12.99 -0.67 19.00
N GLN A 341 -12.12 0.22 18.54
CA GLN A 341 -10.72 0.25 18.96
C GLN A 341 -10.55 0.56 20.47
N ILE A 342 -11.33 1.50 21.02
CA ILE A 342 -11.32 1.84 22.46
C ILE A 342 -11.82 0.68 23.32
N SER A 343 -12.91 0.02 22.92
CA SER A 343 -13.45 -1.12 23.66
C SER A 343 -12.52 -2.32 23.61
N SER A 344 -11.92 -2.61 22.45
CA SER A 344 -10.85 -3.60 22.30
C SER A 344 -9.62 -3.25 23.16
N ALA A 345 -9.21 -1.99 23.22
CA ALA A 345 -8.05 -1.58 24.01
C ALA A 345 -8.27 -1.68 25.52
N LYS A 346 -9.52 -1.59 25.99
CA LYS A 346 -9.90 -1.74 27.41
C LYS A 346 -9.94 -3.19 27.89
N SER A 347 -10.20 -4.14 27.00
CA SER A 347 -10.31 -5.58 27.33
C SER A 347 -9.07 -6.40 26.98
N ALA A 348 -8.20 -5.88 26.11
CA ALA A 348 -6.98 -6.57 25.71
C ALA A 348 -5.99 -6.70 26.88
N VAL A 349 -5.40 -7.88 27.02
CA VAL A 349 -4.30 -8.17 27.95
C VAL A 349 -3.16 -8.74 27.12
N TRP A 350 -1.95 -8.20 27.31
CA TRP A 350 -0.79 -8.67 26.55
C TRP A 350 -0.56 -10.17 26.80
N ASP A 351 -0.34 -10.92 25.71
CA ASP A 351 -0.19 -12.38 25.72
C ASP A 351 -1.39 -13.18 26.29
N SER A 352 -2.60 -12.64 26.39
CA SER A 352 -3.80 -13.43 26.77
C SER A 352 -4.09 -14.58 25.81
N ASP A 353 -3.78 -14.38 24.54
CA ASP A 353 -4.00 -15.33 23.45
C ASP A 353 -2.77 -16.22 23.21
N ALA A 354 -1.75 -16.13 24.08
CA ALA A 354 -0.60 -17.03 24.03
C ALA A 354 -1.09 -18.47 24.22
N PRO A 355 -0.68 -19.42 23.35
CA PRO A 355 -1.02 -20.82 23.52
C PRO A 355 -0.66 -21.29 24.93
N ALA A 356 -1.54 -22.08 25.55
CA ALA A 356 -1.28 -22.61 26.87
C ALA A 356 0.06 -23.35 26.87
N GLN A 357 0.98 -22.93 27.75
CA GLN A 357 2.26 -23.61 27.91
C GLN A 357 1.98 -25.05 28.30
N ALA A 358 2.32 -25.99 27.43
CA ALA A 358 2.25 -27.41 27.77
C ALA A 358 3.19 -27.62 28.96
N ASN A 359 2.63 -27.84 30.15
CA ASN A 359 3.35 -27.89 31.42
C ASN A 359 4.52 -28.87 31.34
N GLN A 360 5.70 -28.37 30.98
CA GLN A 360 6.91 -29.17 30.96
C GLN A 360 7.24 -29.49 32.41
N ALA A 361 7.04 -30.74 32.80
CA ALA A 361 7.34 -31.19 34.16
C ALA A 361 8.84 -31.03 34.41
N SER A 362 9.19 -29.96 35.15
CA SER A 362 10.56 -29.51 35.40
C SER A 362 11.40 -30.62 36.01
N THR A 363 12.13 -31.34 35.15
CA THR A 363 13.00 -32.45 35.52
C THR A 363 14.41 -31.91 35.66
N THR A 364 14.65 -31.28 36.81
CA THR A 364 15.90 -30.59 37.15
C THR A 364 17.09 -31.54 37.03
N SER A 365 17.85 -31.41 35.94
CA SER A 365 19.10 -32.15 35.72
C SER A 365 20.25 -31.19 35.46
N THR A 366 21.13 -31.06 36.46
CA THR A 366 22.31 -30.20 36.43
C THR A 366 23.44 -30.88 35.68
N ALA A 367 23.75 -30.39 34.47
CA ALA A 367 24.90 -30.82 33.69
C ALA A 367 25.63 -29.61 33.08
N SER A 368 26.77 -29.24 33.66
CA SER A 368 27.66 -28.21 33.14
C SER A 368 28.48 -28.74 31.96
N LEU A 369 28.56 -28.00 30.85
CA LEU A 369 29.46 -28.32 29.73
C LEU A 369 30.55 -27.25 29.57
N VAL A 370 31.77 -27.72 29.26
CA VAL A 370 32.96 -26.89 29.03
C VAL A 370 33.19 -26.76 27.53
N THR A 371 33.37 -25.53 27.06
CA THR A 371 33.63 -25.20 25.65
C THR A 371 35.13 -25.15 25.36
N ASN A 372 35.56 -25.72 24.23
CA ASN A 372 36.88 -25.49 23.65
C ASN A 372 36.73 -25.20 22.15
N THR A 373 37.43 -24.18 21.67
CA THR A 373 37.31 -23.64 20.31
C THR A 373 38.65 -23.77 19.58
N THR A 374 38.64 -24.17 18.31
CA THR A 374 39.85 -24.22 17.48
C THR A 374 39.57 -23.68 16.09
N THR A 375 40.36 -22.69 15.65
CA THR A 375 40.22 -21.99 14.37
C THR A 375 41.35 -22.37 13.41
N THR A 376 41.04 -22.50 12.12
CA THR A 376 42.04 -22.61 11.04
C THR A 376 41.59 -21.81 9.81
N THR A 377 42.55 -21.22 9.11
CA THR A 377 42.35 -20.33 7.94
C THR A 377 43.20 -20.78 6.75
N SER A 378 42.72 -20.51 5.53
CA SER A 378 43.51 -20.62 4.28
C SER A 378 42.94 -19.68 3.20
N VAL A 379 43.72 -19.40 2.14
CA VAL A 379 43.67 -18.14 1.38
C VAL A 379 43.89 -18.31 -0.15
N SER A 380 43.13 -17.53 -0.96
CA SER A 380 43.39 -17.12 -2.37
C SER A 380 43.32 -18.16 -3.52
N PRO A 381 43.25 -17.73 -4.83
CA PRO A 381 42.97 -16.40 -5.42
C PRO A 381 41.88 -16.39 -6.53
N ALA A 382 41.66 -15.22 -7.16
CA ALA A 382 40.55 -14.91 -8.09
C ALA A 382 40.85 -15.08 -9.61
N VAL A 383 39.78 -15.07 -10.43
CA VAL A 383 39.79 -14.88 -11.89
C VAL A 383 38.70 -13.86 -12.27
N ALA A 384 38.97 -12.99 -13.25
CA ALA A 384 38.08 -11.88 -13.63
C ALA A 384 37.46 -12.07 -15.03
N ALA A 385 36.22 -11.60 -15.21
CA ALA A 385 35.59 -11.41 -16.53
C ALA A 385 34.59 -10.24 -16.49
N THR A 386 34.51 -9.49 -17.58
CA THR A 386 33.74 -8.23 -17.70
C THR A 386 32.57 -8.39 -18.68
N PRO A 387 31.34 -7.94 -18.37
CA PRO A 387 30.24 -7.90 -19.33
C PRO A 387 29.96 -6.51 -19.89
N SER A 388 29.43 -6.46 -21.12
CA SER A 388 29.10 -5.25 -21.89
C SER A 388 27.64 -4.83 -21.72
N PHE A 389 27.33 -3.54 -21.93
CA PHE A 389 26.00 -2.94 -21.70
C PHE A 389 25.51 -2.18 -22.94
N LEU A 390 24.22 -2.32 -23.31
CA LEU A 390 23.51 -1.48 -24.28
C LEU A 390 22.02 -1.33 -23.89
N GLU A 391 21.49 -0.12 -23.98
CA GLU A 391 20.12 0.30 -23.58
C GLU A 391 19.03 -0.07 -24.62
N SER A 392 17.86 0.57 -24.57
CA SER A 392 16.82 0.54 -25.60
C SER A 392 16.17 1.92 -25.81
N LYS A 393 15.62 2.17 -27.01
CA LYS A 393 14.90 3.40 -27.39
C LYS A 393 13.41 3.27 -27.10
N SER A 394 12.76 4.41 -26.89
CA SER A 394 11.31 4.55 -26.75
C SER A 394 10.56 3.96 -27.94
N GLN A 395 9.60 3.08 -27.64
CA GLN A 395 8.67 2.51 -28.60
C GLN A 395 7.30 3.16 -28.41
N ALA A 396 6.72 3.67 -29.50
CA ALA A 396 5.37 4.23 -29.47
C ALA A 396 4.35 3.17 -29.06
N CYS A 397 3.32 3.60 -28.32
CA CYS A 397 2.36 2.70 -27.70
C CYS A 397 1.25 2.38 -28.69
N SER A 398 1.58 1.55 -29.68
CA SER A 398 0.61 1.03 -30.63
C SER A 398 -0.35 0.08 -29.92
N THR A 399 -1.42 0.62 -29.36
CA THR A 399 -2.68 -0.10 -29.24
C THR A 399 -3.37 0.00 -30.60
N ASP A 400 -2.92 -0.82 -31.55
CA ASP A 400 -3.63 -1.09 -32.79
C ASP A 400 -4.92 -1.84 -32.47
N ASN A 401 -5.92 -1.12 -31.97
CA ASN A 401 -7.36 -1.28 -32.18
C ASN A 401 -8.15 -0.39 -31.21
N VAL A 402 -8.93 0.54 -31.79
CA VAL A 402 -10.04 1.32 -31.20
C VAL A 402 -9.69 2.29 -30.06
N ALA A 403 -9.83 3.59 -30.36
CA ALA A 403 -9.87 4.67 -29.37
C ALA A 403 -11.23 4.71 -28.61
N ALA A 404 -11.60 3.60 -28.00
CA ALA A 404 -12.72 3.54 -27.08
C ALA A 404 -12.40 4.39 -25.83
N PRO A 405 -13.40 5.03 -25.18
CA PRO A 405 -13.20 5.48 -23.80
C PRO A 405 -12.73 4.31 -22.94
N LEU A 406 -11.88 4.59 -21.95
CA LEU A 406 -11.50 3.59 -20.97
C LEU A 406 -12.71 3.39 -20.04
N GLU A 407 -13.54 2.40 -20.36
CA GLU A 407 -14.66 2.07 -19.49
C GLU A 407 -14.13 1.51 -18.17
N VAL A 408 -14.43 2.24 -17.11
CA VAL A 408 -14.16 1.80 -15.74
C VAL A 408 -15.26 0.78 -15.41
N GLU A 409 -15.05 -0.47 -15.83
CA GLU A 409 -15.88 -1.60 -15.43
C GLU A 409 -15.87 -1.69 -13.89
N LEU A 410 -16.97 -1.29 -13.27
CA LEU A 410 -17.10 -1.16 -11.80
C LEU A 410 -16.91 -2.49 -11.05
N ASN A 411 -16.99 -3.60 -11.77
CA ASN A 411 -16.71 -4.97 -11.35
C ASN A 411 -15.21 -5.34 -11.41
N GLN A 412 -14.40 -4.64 -12.21
CA GLN A 412 -12.96 -4.88 -12.39
C GLN A 412 -12.07 -3.84 -11.67
N VAL A 413 -12.65 -2.75 -11.15
CA VAL A 413 -11.91 -1.73 -10.39
C VAL A 413 -12.27 -1.73 -8.92
N GLU A 414 -11.31 -1.34 -8.09
CA GLU A 414 -11.51 -1.22 -6.67
C GLU A 414 -12.23 0.10 -6.36
N HIS A 415 -13.47 0.05 -5.86
CA HIS A 415 -14.10 1.22 -5.25
C HIS A 415 -13.54 1.42 -3.85
N VAL A 416 -12.71 2.45 -3.69
CA VAL A 416 -12.16 2.86 -2.41
C VAL A 416 -13.06 3.94 -1.81
N ASP A 417 -13.72 3.57 -0.73
CA ASP A 417 -14.32 4.51 0.21
C ASP A 417 -13.35 4.66 1.39
N ALA A 418 -12.67 5.81 1.44
CA ALA A 418 -11.64 6.13 2.42
C ALA A 418 -12.17 6.16 3.86
N ALA A 419 -13.48 6.31 4.06
CA ALA A 419 -14.11 6.19 5.37
C ALA A 419 -14.38 4.73 5.80
N THR A 420 -14.33 3.75 4.89
CA THR A 420 -14.25 2.31 5.26
C THR A 420 -12.82 1.81 5.43
N SER A 421 -11.88 2.29 4.60
CA SER A 421 -10.49 1.79 4.61
C SER A 421 -9.61 2.35 5.73
N GLY A 422 -10.09 3.38 6.44
CA GLY A 422 -9.32 4.13 7.41
C GLY A 422 -8.45 5.22 6.77
N ALA A 423 -8.04 6.20 7.59
CA ALA A 423 -7.43 7.45 7.13
C ALA A 423 -6.14 7.29 6.29
N SER A 424 -5.47 6.13 6.33
CA SER A 424 -4.31 5.82 5.50
C SER A 424 -4.61 5.75 3.99
N GLU A 425 -5.86 5.44 3.61
CA GLU A 425 -6.29 5.40 2.19
C GLU A 425 -7.03 6.67 1.74
N ALA A 426 -7.08 7.73 2.56
CA ALA A 426 -7.61 9.01 2.10
C ALA A 426 -6.64 9.68 1.10
N LEU A 427 -7.17 10.11 -0.05
CA LEU A 427 -6.45 11.03 -0.93
C LEU A 427 -6.59 12.44 -0.36
N LEU A 428 -5.52 12.97 0.21
CA LEU A 428 -5.49 14.34 0.73
C LEU A 428 -4.84 15.27 -0.29
N PHE A 429 -5.34 16.50 -0.36
CA PHE A 429 -4.90 17.51 -1.31
C PHE A 429 -4.51 18.79 -0.57
N TRP A 430 -3.31 19.31 -0.86
CA TRP A 430 -2.90 20.60 -0.30
C TRP A 430 -1.98 21.39 -1.23
N ARG A 431 -1.82 22.68 -0.91
CA ARG A 431 -0.85 23.56 -1.57
C ARG A 431 0.56 23.25 -1.06
N LEU A 432 1.57 23.40 -1.93
CA LEU A 432 2.94 23.61 -1.49
C LEU A 432 3.05 24.98 -0.83
N SER A 433 2.70 25.08 0.47
CA SER A 433 3.20 26.18 1.28
C SER A 433 4.71 26.00 1.42
N SER A 434 5.45 27.08 1.23
CA SER A 434 6.91 27.05 1.39
C SER A 434 7.25 26.88 2.87
N THR A 435 7.57 25.64 3.26
CA THR A 435 7.88 25.18 4.63
C THR A 435 6.73 25.32 5.65
N PRO A 436 6.71 24.49 6.73
CA PRO A 436 5.74 24.64 7.82
C PRO A 436 6.04 25.89 8.64
N LEU A 437 5.51 27.02 8.17
CA LEU A 437 5.51 28.30 8.86
C LEU A 437 4.52 28.30 10.04
N ARG A 438 4.70 29.22 11.00
CA ARG A 438 3.76 29.33 12.14
C ARG A 438 2.35 29.70 11.64
N PRO A 439 1.26 29.37 12.35
CA PRO A 439 -0.11 29.62 11.87
C PRO A 439 -0.39 31.07 11.41
N ALA A 440 0.22 32.06 12.06
CA ALA A 440 0.10 33.48 11.65
C ALA A 440 0.86 33.81 10.35
N GLU A 441 2.01 33.17 10.12
CA GLU A 441 2.80 33.29 8.89
C GLU A 441 2.18 32.48 7.75
N ALA A 442 1.53 31.34 8.05
CA ALA A 442 0.76 30.57 7.09
C ALA A 442 -0.41 31.41 6.52
N ALA A 443 -1.21 32.05 7.38
CA ALA A 443 -2.29 32.94 6.94
C ALA A 443 -1.80 34.18 6.16
N ALA A 444 -0.62 34.71 6.49
CA ALA A 444 0.01 35.81 5.76
C ALA A 444 0.58 35.37 4.40
N ALA A 445 1.15 34.16 4.31
CA ALA A 445 1.58 33.56 3.05
C ALA A 445 0.39 33.21 2.15
N GLU A 446 -0.73 32.78 2.73
CA GLU A 446 -1.96 32.42 2.02
C GLU A 446 -2.65 33.63 1.37
N THR A 447 -2.53 34.82 1.98
CA THR A 447 -3.05 36.09 1.44
C THR A 447 -2.08 36.81 0.49
N SER A 448 -0.83 36.36 0.39
CA SER A 448 0.24 36.95 -0.44
C SER A 448 0.71 36.03 -1.58
N ALA A 449 0.07 34.88 -1.75
CA ALA A 449 0.42 33.93 -2.81
C ALA A 449 0.02 34.46 -4.19
N GLU A 450 0.97 35.09 -4.89
CA GLU A 450 0.85 35.40 -6.31
C GLU A 450 0.46 34.13 -7.07
N ALA A 451 -0.60 34.22 -7.88
CA ALA A 451 -1.17 33.05 -8.53
C ALA A 451 -0.14 32.36 -9.45
N PRO A 452 -0.17 31.01 -9.58
CA PRO A 452 0.90 30.30 -10.26
C PRO A 452 0.93 30.66 -11.74
N ARG A 453 2.11 31.00 -12.26
CA ARG A 453 2.34 31.05 -13.71
C ARG A 453 2.30 29.62 -14.27
N LEU A 454 1.31 29.37 -15.10
CA LEU A 454 1.07 28.09 -15.75
C LEU A 454 1.55 28.13 -17.20
N ARG A 455 2.30 27.11 -17.60
CA ARG A 455 2.68 26.84 -18.98
C ARG A 455 1.69 25.83 -19.56
N VAL A 456 0.83 26.33 -20.45
CA VAL A 456 -0.20 25.55 -21.15
C VAL A 456 0.33 25.19 -22.53
N ALA A 457 0.37 23.92 -22.87
CA ALA A 457 0.72 23.43 -24.20
C ALA A 457 -0.49 22.71 -24.81
N ASN A 458 -0.88 23.06 -26.03
CA ASN A 458 -1.94 22.36 -26.74
C ASN A 458 -1.33 21.24 -27.59
N LEU A 459 -1.57 19.99 -27.18
CA LEU A 459 -1.02 18.80 -27.85
C LEU A 459 -1.91 18.33 -29.03
N GLY A 460 -2.90 19.13 -29.43
CA GLY A 460 -3.91 18.81 -30.44
C GLY A 460 -5.09 18.04 -29.88
N ASP A 461 -4.84 16.95 -29.14
CA ASP A 461 -5.90 16.10 -28.56
C ASP A 461 -6.22 16.40 -27.08
N ARG A 462 -5.31 17.10 -26.40
CA ARG A 462 -5.42 17.51 -25.00
C ARG A 462 -4.63 18.79 -24.74
N LEU A 463 -4.98 19.50 -23.68
CA LEU A 463 -4.14 20.56 -23.13
C LEU A 463 -3.28 19.98 -22.01
N ARG A 464 -1.98 20.24 -22.04
CA ARG A 464 -1.09 19.98 -20.92
C ARG A 464 -0.79 21.26 -20.17
N ILE A 465 -1.10 21.27 -18.89
CA ILE A 465 -0.83 22.36 -17.96
C ILE A 465 0.32 21.93 -17.05
N SER A 466 1.34 22.76 -16.97
CA SER A 466 2.54 22.54 -16.15
C SER A 466 2.97 23.86 -15.50
N ALA A 467 3.83 23.82 -14.50
CA ALA A 467 4.36 25.02 -13.85
C ALA A 467 5.82 24.80 -13.41
N ALA A 468 6.54 25.89 -13.15
CA ALA A 468 7.93 25.83 -12.67
C ALA A 468 8.05 25.31 -11.22
N LYS A 469 6.93 25.28 -10.49
CA LYS A 469 6.73 24.57 -9.21
C LYS A 469 5.62 23.53 -9.44
N PRO A 470 5.55 22.44 -8.66
CA PRO A 470 4.43 21.50 -8.75
C PRO A 470 3.10 22.22 -8.59
N ILE A 471 2.08 21.81 -9.36
CA ILE A 471 0.77 22.48 -9.38
C ILE A 471 0.13 22.40 -7.99
N MET A 472 0.21 21.23 -7.35
CA MET A 472 -0.27 20.94 -6.00
C MET A 472 0.46 19.70 -5.47
N VAL A 473 0.20 19.31 -4.22
CA VAL A 473 0.67 18.04 -3.65
C VAL A 473 -0.54 17.17 -3.33
N LEU A 474 -0.38 15.89 -3.64
CA LEU A 474 -1.25 14.82 -3.18
C LEU A 474 -0.55 14.10 -2.02
N LEU A 475 -1.22 13.90 -0.89
CA LEU A 475 -0.76 12.96 0.13
C LEU A 475 -1.45 11.62 -0.07
N VAL A 476 -0.65 10.56 -0.21
CA VAL A 476 -1.13 9.17 -0.32
C VAL A 476 -0.35 8.34 0.67
N HIS A 477 -1.03 7.68 1.60
CA HIS A 477 -0.42 6.84 2.64
C HIS A 477 0.68 7.60 3.45
N GLY A 478 0.46 8.90 3.70
CA GLY A 478 1.43 9.76 4.41
C GLY A 478 2.62 10.24 3.57
N LYS A 479 2.70 9.91 2.27
CA LYS A 479 3.76 10.35 1.37
C LYS A 479 3.30 11.51 0.48
N GLU A 480 4.09 12.59 0.44
CA GLU A 480 3.87 13.72 -0.46
C GLU A 480 4.26 13.36 -1.90
N LEU A 481 3.31 13.54 -2.82
CA LEU A 481 3.43 13.27 -4.25
C LEU A 481 3.14 14.58 -5.02
N PRO A 482 4.17 15.37 -5.38
CA PRO A 482 3.99 16.62 -6.12
C PRO A 482 3.44 16.37 -7.53
N ILE A 483 2.39 17.08 -7.93
CA ILE A 483 1.79 16.96 -9.26
C ILE A 483 2.67 17.67 -10.30
N SER A 484 3.20 16.88 -11.24
CA SER A 484 4.15 17.31 -12.26
C SER A 484 3.45 18.06 -13.41
N PHE A 485 2.25 17.63 -13.80
CA PHE A 485 1.39 18.29 -14.78
C PHE A 485 -0.07 17.86 -14.62
N ALA A 486 -0.97 18.60 -15.26
CA ALA A 486 -2.38 18.28 -15.42
C ALA A 486 -2.72 18.22 -16.93
N ASP A 487 -3.31 17.13 -17.41
CA ASP A 487 -3.81 17.03 -18.78
C ASP A 487 -5.34 17.25 -18.81
N ILE A 488 -5.86 18.05 -19.75
CA ILE A 488 -7.31 18.25 -19.97
C ILE A 488 -7.70 17.61 -21.31
N SER A 489 -8.66 16.68 -21.29
CA SER A 489 -9.17 15.99 -22.48
C SER A 489 -10.68 16.20 -22.66
N ILE A 490 -11.13 16.25 -23.93
CA ILE A 490 -12.56 16.35 -24.29
C ILE A 490 -12.89 15.41 -25.47
N PRO A 491 -13.94 14.57 -25.34
CA PRO A 491 -14.61 14.20 -24.09
C PRO A 491 -13.62 13.54 -23.10
N GLY A 492 -14.04 13.33 -21.84
CA GLY A 492 -13.19 12.67 -20.85
C GLY A 492 -12.69 11.29 -21.32
N GLU A 493 -11.54 10.82 -20.84
CA GLU A 493 -11.00 9.53 -21.29
C GLU A 493 -11.70 8.35 -20.57
N HIS A 494 -12.11 8.53 -19.32
CA HIS A 494 -12.85 7.54 -18.53
C HIS A 494 -14.38 7.67 -18.62
N SER A 495 -15.09 6.57 -18.36
CA SER A 495 -16.53 6.56 -18.08
C SER A 495 -16.85 5.77 -16.81
N LEU A 496 -17.74 6.30 -15.96
CA LEU A 496 -18.30 5.61 -14.80
C LEU A 496 -19.73 5.18 -15.11
N SER A 497 -20.08 3.92 -14.83
CA SER A 497 -21.42 3.36 -15.10
C SER A 497 -21.89 3.57 -16.56
N GLY A 498 -21.01 3.36 -17.55
CA GLY A 498 -21.26 3.65 -18.97
C GLY A 498 -21.41 5.15 -19.32
N ARG A 499 -21.43 6.06 -18.35
CA ARG A 499 -21.56 7.51 -18.57
C ARG A 499 -20.19 8.17 -18.66
N ARG A 500 -19.78 8.53 -19.87
CA ARG A 500 -18.60 9.37 -20.14
C ARG A 500 -18.76 10.77 -19.53
N ALA A 501 -17.65 11.43 -19.18
CA ALA A 501 -17.65 12.83 -18.75
C ALA A 501 -17.54 13.78 -19.96
N ASP A 502 -18.08 14.99 -19.83
CA ASP A 502 -18.00 16.02 -20.89
C ASP A 502 -16.56 16.51 -21.10
N ALA A 503 -15.80 16.60 -20.00
CA ALA A 503 -14.36 16.80 -19.99
C ALA A 503 -13.72 15.99 -18.84
N GLU A 504 -12.41 15.79 -18.88
CA GLU A 504 -11.64 15.20 -17.78
C GLU A 504 -10.35 15.97 -17.55
N ILE A 505 -9.95 16.11 -16.28
CA ILE A 505 -8.64 16.60 -15.88
C ILE A 505 -7.87 15.45 -15.22
N GLN A 506 -6.69 15.14 -15.73
CA GLN A 506 -5.79 14.10 -15.21
C GLN A 506 -4.60 14.76 -14.52
N LEU A 507 -4.58 14.76 -13.18
CA LEU A 507 -3.43 15.20 -12.40
C LEU A 507 -2.40 14.08 -12.32
N VAL A 508 -1.19 14.31 -12.82
CA VAL A 508 -0.16 13.27 -12.88
C VAL A 508 1.02 13.62 -11.98
N HIS A 509 1.22 12.80 -10.94
CA HIS A 509 2.51 12.67 -10.27
C HIS A 509 3.41 11.77 -11.12
N LEU A 510 4.31 12.41 -11.87
CA LEU A 510 5.38 11.75 -12.59
C LEU A 510 6.70 12.06 -11.86
N PRO A 511 7.20 11.15 -11.00
CA PRO A 511 8.48 11.35 -10.33
C PRO A 511 9.64 11.41 -11.35
N ALA A 512 10.70 12.15 -11.02
CA ALA A 512 11.94 12.14 -11.79
C ALA A 512 12.68 10.79 -11.69
N ASP A 513 12.38 10.06 -10.61
CA ASP A 513 12.95 8.76 -10.28
C ASP A 513 11.94 7.66 -10.64
N PRO A 514 12.35 6.39 -10.87
CA PRO A 514 11.46 5.38 -11.41
C PRO A 514 10.60 4.72 -10.31
N ALA A 515 10.21 5.51 -9.31
CA ALA A 515 9.13 5.22 -8.38
C ALA A 515 7.78 5.15 -9.13
N GLN A 516 6.79 4.45 -8.55
CA GLN A 516 5.49 4.28 -9.19
C GLN A 516 4.82 5.64 -9.44
N SER A 517 4.54 5.92 -10.72
CA SER A 517 3.78 7.10 -11.12
C SER A 517 2.33 6.97 -10.67
N LEU A 518 1.68 8.08 -10.35
CA LEU A 518 0.31 8.10 -9.86
C LEU A 518 -0.48 9.16 -10.62
N ALA A 519 -1.73 8.83 -10.98
CA ALA A 519 -2.64 9.76 -11.63
C ALA A 519 -3.97 9.85 -10.87
N VAL A 520 -4.52 11.06 -10.77
CA VAL A 520 -5.88 11.33 -10.25
C VAL A 520 -6.71 11.89 -11.40
N ALA A 521 -7.82 11.22 -11.75
CA ALA A 521 -8.74 11.64 -12.79
C ALA A 521 -9.97 12.35 -12.17
N LEU A 522 -10.25 13.54 -12.68
CA LEU A 522 -11.37 14.41 -12.28
C LEU A 522 -12.36 14.49 -13.43
N LEU A 523 -13.55 13.94 -13.23
CA LEU A 523 -14.59 13.90 -14.24
C LEU A 523 -15.45 15.16 -14.17
N LEU A 524 -15.59 15.88 -15.27
CA LEU A 524 -16.36 17.12 -15.34
C LEU A 524 -17.62 16.94 -16.20
N ASP A 525 -18.77 17.30 -15.63
CA ASP A 525 -20.05 17.38 -16.34
C ASP A 525 -20.37 18.83 -16.76
N ALA A 526 -20.99 19.00 -17.93
CA ALA A 526 -21.46 20.31 -18.38
C ALA A 526 -22.57 20.87 -17.47
N GLY A 527 -22.49 22.16 -17.15
CA GLY A 527 -23.50 22.87 -16.37
C GLY A 527 -23.54 24.38 -16.64
N ASP A 528 -24.25 25.10 -15.77
CA ASP A 528 -24.45 26.56 -15.86
C ASP A 528 -23.38 27.36 -15.11
N GLY A 529 -22.67 26.73 -14.17
CA GLY A 529 -21.59 27.36 -13.39
C GLY A 529 -20.24 27.22 -14.08
N ASP A 530 -19.43 28.27 -14.03
CA ASP A 530 -18.02 28.21 -14.44
C ASP A 530 -17.19 27.41 -13.44
N ASN A 531 -16.25 26.61 -13.96
CA ASN A 531 -15.13 26.11 -13.18
C ASN A 531 -14.13 27.25 -12.99
N VAL A 532 -13.92 27.71 -11.76
CA VAL A 532 -13.08 28.88 -11.45
C VAL A 532 -11.62 28.66 -11.84
N TRP A 533 -11.14 27.41 -11.78
CA TRP A 533 -9.79 27.08 -12.24
C TRP A 533 -9.62 27.17 -13.76
N LEU A 534 -10.70 26.98 -14.52
CA LEU A 534 -10.71 27.09 -15.99
C LEU A 534 -11.03 28.51 -16.51
N GLN A 535 -11.29 29.51 -15.67
CA GLN A 535 -11.65 30.87 -16.13
C GLN A 535 -10.52 31.55 -16.93
N HIS A 536 -9.27 31.37 -16.52
CA HIS A 536 -8.11 31.92 -17.24
C HIS A 536 -7.66 31.06 -18.43
N VAL A 537 -8.31 29.91 -18.63
CA VAL A 537 -8.11 28.98 -19.76
C VAL A 537 -8.92 29.44 -20.99
N THR A 538 -9.00 30.77 -21.17
CA THR A 538 -9.67 31.46 -22.29
C THR A 538 -8.66 32.01 -23.32
N ALA A 539 -7.43 32.28 -22.90
CA ALA A 539 -6.30 32.64 -23.77
C ALA A 539 -5.53 31.39 -24.22
N LEU A 540 -6.22 30.48 -24.89
CA LEU A 540 -5.70 29.16 -25.20
C LEU A 540 -4.75 29.12 -26.41
N PRO A 541 -3.61 28.40 -26.33
CA PRO A 541 -2.73 28.17 -27.47
C PRO A 541 -3.41 27.27 -28.52
N ARG A 542 -3.12 27.50 -29.81
CA ARG A 542 -3.57 26.63 -30.90
C ARG A 542 -2.81 25.29 -30.87
N ALA A 543 -3.30 24.28 -31.60
CA ALA A 543 -2.64 22.97 -31.65
C ALA A 543 -1.15 23.09 -32.05
N GLY A 544 -0.26 22.59 -31.19
CA GLY A 544 1.20 22.71 -31.32
C GLY A 544 1.83 23.93 -30.65
N GLU A 545 1.04 24.92 -30.22
CA GLU A 545 1.54 26.12 -29.53
C GLU A 545 1.61 25.93 -28.01
N ILE A 546 2.37 26.80 -27.36
CA ILE A 546 2.54 26.88 -25.91
C ILE A 546 2.32 28.34 -25.48
N ALA A 547 1.54 28.54 -24.43
CA ALA A 547 1.29 29.84 -23.82
C ALA A 547 1.69 29.83 -22.33
N GLU A 548 2.17 30.97 -21.81
CA GLU A 548 2.15 31.23 -20.37
C GLU A 548 0.86 31.97 -20.01
N VAL A 549 0.14 31.48 -19.00
CA VAL A 549 -1.07 32.10 -18.47
C VAL A 549 -0.95 32.26 -16.96
N GLN A 550 -1.63 33.26 -16.41
CA GLN A 550 -1.83 33.38 -14.98
C GLN A 550 -2.89 32.35 -14.55
N GLY A 551 -2.52 31.38 -13.71
CA GLY A 551 -3.45 30.37 -13.21
C GLY A 551 -4.33 30.86 -12.07
N SER A 552 -5.36 30.07 -11.75
CA SER A 552 -6.11 30.19 -10.49
C SER A 552 -5.53 29.26 -9.42
N ASP A 553 -6.00 29.39 -8.18
CA ASP A 553 -5.74 28.40 -7.12
C ASP A 553 -6.22 27.00 -7.51
N PRO A 554 -5.35 25.97 -7.55
CA PRO A 554 -5.73 24.59 -7.89
C PRO A 554 -6.76 23.99 -6.92
N MET A 555 -6.91 24.50 -5.69
CA MET A 555 -7.94 24.02 -4.76
C MET A 555 -9.37 24.32 -5.25
N LEU A 556 -9.53 25.25 -6.21
CA LEU A 556 -10.80 25.60 -6.84
C LEU A 556 -11.15 24.74 -8.07
N MET A 557 -10.29 23.77 -8.42
CA MET A 557 -10.48 22.89 -9.59
C MET A 557 -11.61 21.87 -9.39
N HIS A 558 -11.77 21.37 -8.15
CA HIS A 558 -12.71 20.29 -7.81
C HIS A 558 -13.16 20.40 -6.34
N PRO A 559 -14.44 20.10 -6.00
CA PRO A 559 -14.93 20.19 -4.62
C PRO A 559 -14.12 19.36 -3.60
N ALA A 560 -13.68 18.16 -3.96
CA ALA A 560 -12.78 17.36 -3.11
C ALA A 560 -11.48 18.10 -2.69
N PHE A 561 -10.95 19.00 -3.53
CA PHE A 561 -9.71 19.71 -3.24
C PHE A 561 -9.93 20.87 -2.28
N SER A 562 -11.05 21.59 -2.41
CA SER A 562 -11.40 22.65 -1.45
C SER A 562 -11.71 22.11 -0.06
N ARG A 563 -12.13 20.83 0.05
CA ARG A 563 -12.23 20.09 1.31
C ARG A 563 -10.90 19.48 1.79
N GLY A 564 -9.86 19.50 0.97
CA GLY A 564 -8.57 18.86 1.23
C GLY A 564 -8.60 17.32 1.21
N VAL A 565 -9.71 16.67 0.86
CA VAL A 565 -9.88 15.21 0.87
C VAL A 565 -10.94 14.70 -0.12
N ALA A 566 -10.64 13.58 -0.79
CA ALA A 566 -11.61 12.77 -1.53
C ALA A 566 -11.99 11.52 -0.73
N GLY A 567 -13.27 11.41 -0.36
CA GLY A 567 -13.80 10.27 0.38
C GLY A 567 -14.08 9.02 -0.48
N HIS A 568 -14.36 9.20 -1.78
CA HIS A 568 -14.75 8.12 -2.68
C HIS A 568 -14.05 8.24 -4.04
N TYR A 569 -13.38 7.17 -4.46
CA TYR A 569 -12.71 7.07 -5.75
C TYR A 569 -12.54 5.62 -6.18
N TYR A 570 -12.27 5.40 -7.48
CA TYR A 570 -11.94 4.09 -8.03
C TYR A 570 -10.42 3.98 -8.22
N ARG A 571 -9.82 2.87 -7.76
CA ARG A 571 -8.39 2.58 -7.87
C ARG A 571 -8.17 1.43 -8.85
N TYR A 572 -7.19 1.60 -9.74
CA TYR A 572 -6.69 0.50 -10.60
C TYR A 572 -5.27 0.79 -11.11
N ASN A 573 -4.56 -0.26 -11.54
CA ASN A 573 -3.25 -0.12 -12.18
C ASN A 573 -3.40 -0.03 -13.70
N GLY A 574 -2.95 1.07 -14.30
CA GLY A 574 -3.09 1.32 -15.75
C GLY A 574 -1.85 1.96 -16.37
N ARG A 575 -2.06 2.68 -17.48
CA ARG A 575 -1.02 3.43 -18.20
C ARG A 575 -1.49 4.84 -18.52
N LEU A 576 -0.57 5.79 -18.66
CA LEU A 576 -0.86 7.10 -19.25
C LEU A 576 -1.17 6.93 -20.74
N LEU A 577 -2.34 7.40 -21.18
CA LEU A 577 -2.93 6.96 -22.44
C LEU A 577 -2.14 7.35 -23.70
N LYS A 578 -1.42 8.48 -23.74
CA LYS A 578 -0.76 8.94 -24.99
C LYS A 578 0.63 9.58 -24.90
N SER A 579 1.06 10.12 -23.75
CA SER A 579 2.27 10.97 -23.71
C SER A 579 3.57 10.24 -23.33
N GLN A 580 3.50 9.17 -22.53
CA GLN A 580 4.69 8.39 -22.10
C GLN A 580 4.40 6.90 -21.84
N CYS A 581 3.15 6.50 -21.68
CA CYS A 581 2.73 5.12 -21.38
C CYS A 581 3.40 4.48 -20.16
N ALA A 582 3.92 5.33 -19.27
CA ALA A 582 4.32 4.99 -17.93
C ALA A 582 3.16 4.25 -17.25
N ARG A 583 3.51 3.20 -16.50
CA ARG A 583 2.55 2.53 -15.62
C ARG A 583 2.17 3.50 -14.51
N VAL A 584 0.89 3.73 -14.32
CA VAL A 584 0.34 4.64 -13.32
C VAL A 584 -0.67 3.92 -12.45
N ARG A 585 -0.65 4.22 -11.15
CA ARG A 585 -1.76 3.90 -10.25
C ARG A 585 -2.82 4.98 -10.44
N TRP A 586 -3.95 4.64 -11.03
CA TRP A 586 -5.05 5.55 -11.27
C TRP A 586 -5.98 5.65 -10.06
N HIS A 587 -6.47 6.86 -9.82
CA HIS A 587 -7.47 7.19 -8.82
C HIS A 587 -8.54 8.07 -9.49
N VAL A 588 -9.66 7.48 -9.90
CA VAL A 588 -10.74 8.19 -10.59
C VAL A 588 -11.75 8.65 -9.54
N LEU A 589 -11.92 9.95 -9.31
CA LEU A 589 -12.85 10.42 -8.29
C LEU A 589 -14.31 10.07 -8.68
N GLU A 590 -15.10 9.60 -7.71
CA GLU A 590 -16.52 9.30 -7.95
C GLU A 590 -17.35 10.59 -8.02
N GLU A 591 -17.06 11.54 -7.12
CA GLU A 591 -17.60 12.90 -7.17
C GLU A 591 -17.17 13.56 -8.49
N ARG A 592 -18.15 14.06 -9.26
CA ARG A 592 -17.89 14.82 -10.49
C ARG A 592 -17.79 16.31 -10.20
N GLY A 593 -16.85 16.97 -10.85
CA GLY A 593 -16.81 18.42 -10.93
C GLY A 593 -17.72 18.96 -12.03
N HIS A 594 -17.76 20.28 -12.15
CA HIS A 594 -18.52 20.99 -13.17
C HIS A 594 -17.60 21.73 -14.14
N ILE A 595 -18.14 22.00 -15.34
CA ILE A 595 -17.58 22.92 -16.34
C ILE A 595 -18.74 23.66 -17.02
N SER A 596 -18.62 24.97 -17.28
CA SER A 596 -19.70 25.67 -17.97
C SER A 596 -19.80 25.26 -19.43
N SER A 597 -20.99 25.34 -20.00
CA SER A 597 -21.20 25.11 -21.44
C SER A 597 -20.29 25.99 -22.32
N GLN A 598 -20.01 27.23 -21.88
CA GLN A 598 -19.11 28.15 -22.59
C GLN A 598 -17.64 27.70 -22.51
N GLN A 599 -17.16 27.32 -21.32
CA GLN A 599 -15.80 26.79 -21.13
C GLN A 599 -15.59 25.49 -21.93
N LEU A 600 -16.58 24.59 -21.91
CA LEU A 600 -16.55 23.34 -22.66
C LEU A 600 -16.49 23.58 -24.18
N LEU A 601 -17.26 24.54 -24.70
CA LEU A 601 -17.21 24.93 -26.12
C LEU A 601 -15.86 25.56 -26.49
N ALA A 602 -15.30 26.44 -25.65
CA ALA A 602 -14.00 27.05 -25.89
C ALA A 602 -12.87 26.00 -25.98
N LEU A 603 -12.87 25.03 -25.05
CA LEU A 603 -11.92 23.92 -25.07
C LEU A 603 -12.14 22.99 -26.28
N ARG A 604 -13.39 22.70 -26.67
CA ARG A 604 -13.72 21.91 -27.88
C ARG A 604 -13.23 22.56 -29.17
N GLU A 605 -13.27 23.89 -29.25
CA GLU A 605 -12.77 24.63 -30.42
C GLU A 605 -11.24 24.52 -30.53
N VAL A 606 -10.55 24.60 -29.39
CA VAL A 606 -9.09 24.57 -29.28
C VAL A 606 -8.50 23.16 -29.43
N LEU A 607 -9.20 22.13 -28.95
CA LEU A 607 -8.84 20.72 -29.08
C LEU A 607 -9.41 20.06 -30.33
N ARG A 608 -9.93 20.84 -31.29
CA ARG A 608 -10.33 20.29 -32.58
C ARG A 608 -9.07 19.86 -33.35
N PRO A 609 -8.98 18.60 -33.83
CA PRO A 609 -7.88 18.18 -34.68
C PRO A 609 -7.79 19.08 -35.92
N PRO A 610 -6.60 19.60 -36.27
CA PRO A 610 -6.45 20.42 -37.47
C PRO A 610 -6.76 19.57 -38.71
N ALA A 611 -7.45 20.17 -39.68
CA ALA A 611 -8.00 19.48 -40.85
C ALA A 611 -6.96 18.83 -41.80
N SER A 612 -5.66 18.98 -41.52
CA SER A 612 -4.53 18.40 -42.25
C SER A 612 -3.62 17.60 -41.30
N ALA A 613 -4.14 16.51 -40.73
CA ALA A 613 -3.54 15.73 -39.64
C ALA A 613 -2.27 14.89 -40.00
N ASN A 614 -1.49 15.29 -41.01
CA ASN A 614 -0.33 14.53 -41.51
C ASN A 614 1.05 15.12 -41.13
N SER A 615 1.14 16.16 -40.29
CA SER A 615 2.40 16.90 -40.07
C SER A 615 2.86 17.10 -38.62
N PHE A 616 2.29 16.40 -37.63
CA PHE A 616 2.77 16.46 -36.23
C PHE A 616 3.88 15.43 -36.00
N SER A 617 5.13 15.83 -36.27
CA SER A 617 6.27 14.92 -36.34
C SER A 617 7.32 15.07 -35.22
N ASP A 618 7.03 15.79 -34.12
CA ASP A 618 7.92 15.74 -32.93
C ASP A 618 7.21 16.02 -31.58
N PRO A 619 6.87 14.97 -30.79
CA PRO A 619 6.38 15.14 -29.42
C PRO A 619 7.48 15.48 -28.39
N SER A 620 8.77 15.47 -28.77
CA SER A 620 9.91 15.61 -27.84
C SER A 620 10.07 17.04 -27.28
N ALA A 621 9.58 18.05 -27.98
CA ALA A 621 9.61 19.46 -27.54
C ALA A 621 8.63 19.75 -26.38
N LEU A 622 7.79 18.79 -25.99
CA LEU A 622 6.64 18.94 -25.10
C LEU A 622 6.75 18.11 -23.81
N LEU A 623 7.97 17.66 -23.48
CA LEU A 623 8.28 17.06 -22.18
C LEU A 623 7.94 18.06 -21.05
N PRO A 624 7.47 17.58 -19.88
CA PRO A 624 7.37 18.42 -18.69
C PRO A 624 8.75 19.01 -18.37
N ILE A 625 8.78 20.19 -17.73
CA ILE A 625 10.02 20.70 -17.15
C ILE A 625 10.42 19.72 -16.05
N VAL A 626 11.34 18.81 -16.38
CA VAL A 626 11.98 17.93 -15.40
C VAL A 626 12.76 18.87 -14.47
N LEU A 627 12.25 19.03 -13.24
CA LEU A 627 12.94 19.79 -12.20
C LEU A 627 14.36 19.22 -12.09
N PRO A 628 15.41 20.05 -12.22
CA PRO A 628 16.76 19.54 -12.41
C PRO A 628 17.24 18.78 -11.17
N ARG A 629 17.40 17.46 -11.29
CA ARG A 629 18.37 16.72 -10.47
C ARG A 629 19.77 17.22 -10.85
N HIS A 630 20.67 17.30 -9.87
CA HIS A 630 22.09 17.58 -10.12
C HIS A 630 22.73 16.40 -10.92
N SER A 631 22.77 16.50 -12.26
CA SER A 631 23.68 15.89 -13.28
C SER A 631 24.29 14.47 -13.00
N LYS A 632 24.27 13.46 -13.90
CA LYS A 632 24.80 13.32 -15.31
C LYS A 632 24.22 12.01 -15.95
N VAL A 633 23.79 11.88 -17.23
CA VAL A 633 24.53 11.60 -18.53
C VAL A 633 25.37 10.30 -18.51
N SER A 634 25.33 9.28 -19.42
CA SER A 634 24.88 9.02 -20.84
C SER A 634 24.42 7.54 -21.00
N LEU A 635 23.44 7.08 -21.82
CA LEU A 635 23.24 6.99 -23.29
C LEU A 635 24.15 6.03 -24.11
N ALA A 636 23.60 4.87 -24.57
CA ALA A 636 23.70 4.18 -25.89
C ALA A 636 22.88 2.84 -26.00
N SER A 637 22.24 2.52 -27.14
CA SER A 637 20.98 1.71 -27.19
C SER A 637 20.75 0.66 -28.32
N VAL A 638 19.73 -0.23 -28.18
CA VAL A 638 18.88 -0.93 -29.22
C VAL A 638 19.52 -2.16 -29.92
N ARG A 639 18.88 -3.27 -30.39
CA ARG A 639 17.52 -3.72 -30.89
C ARG A 639 17.35 -5.25 -30.58
N GLN A 640 16.22 -5.86 -30.19
CA GLN A 640 14.96 -6.22 -30.91
C GLN A 640 15.05 -7.33 -32.01
N VAL A 641 13.94 -8.09 -32.18
CA VAL A 641 13.51 -9.08 -33.26
C VAL A 641 13.32 -10.52 -32.72
N THR A 642 12.12 -10.89 -32.19
CA THR A 642 10.99 -11.69 -32.80
C THR A 642 11.31 -13.17 -33.08
N GLN A 643 10.41 -14.16 -33.05
CA GLN A 643 8.94 -14.32 -32.81
C GLN A 643 8.67 -15.85 -32.66
N THR A 644 7.58 -16.29 -32.00
CA THR A 644 6.46 -17.11 -32.58
C THR A 644 5.53 -17.72 -31.52
N LEU A 645 4.23 -17.72 -31.86
CA LEU A 645 3.05 -18.38 -31.22
C LEU A 645 3.06 -19.93 -31.49
N PRO A 646 2.15 -20.81 -30.95
CA PRO A 646 0.71 -20.53 -30.71
C PRO A 646 -0.12 -21.30 -29.62
N VAL A 647 -1.24 -20.66 -29.23
CA VAL A 647 -2.66 -21.13 -29.12
C VAL A 647 -3.06 -22.45 -28.40
N ALA A 648 -4.13 -22.33 -27.58
CA ALA A 648 -5.18 -23.31 -27.16
C ALA A 648 -5.26 -23.50 -25.63
N SER A 649 -6.41 -23.75 -24.98
CA SER A 649 -7.84 -23.56 -25.32
C SER A 649 -8.69 -23.65 -24.04
N VAL A 650 -9.88 -23.04 -24.03
CA VAL A 650 -10.84 -23.02 -22.90
C VAL A 650 -11.54 -24.37 -22.70
N THR A 651 -11.76 -24.79 -21.45
CA THR A 651 -12.94 -25.57 -21.02
C THR A 651 -13.38 -25.21 -19.60
N ASP A 652 -14.67 -25.42 -19.33
CA ASP A 652 -15.50 -24.74 -18.32
C ASP A 652 -15.89 -25.64 -17.12
N SER A 653 -16.69 -25.11 -16.19
CA SER A 653 -17.45 -25.76 -15.09
C SER A 653 -16.63 -26.23 -13.86
N ASN A 654 -17.02 -25.89 -12.63
CA ASN A 654 -18.31 -26.24 -12.03
C ASN A 654 -18.85 -25.23 -11.00
N ARG A 655 -20.16 -25.34 -10.72
CA ARG A 655 -20.97 -24.41 -9.91
C ARG A 655 -21.83 -25.21 -8.94
N GLU A 656 -21.82 -24.84 -7.66
CA GLU A 656 -22.76 -25.34 -6.65
C GLU A 656 -23.06 -24.25 -5.58
N PRO A 657 -23.98 -24.44 -4.61
CA PRO A 657 -25.22 -23.65 -4.58
C PRO A 657 -25.27 -22.57 -3.46
N PRO A 658 -26.25 -21.64 -3.49
CA PRO A 658 -26.26 -20.47 -2.61
C PRO A 658 -26.86 -20.73 -1.21
N GLU A 659 -26.24 -20.14 -0.19
CA GLU A 659 -26.81 -20.01 1.16
C GLU A 659 -27.73 -18.77 1.31
N PRO A 660 -28.63 -18.76 2.31
CA PRO A 660 -29.78 -17.84 2.36
C PRO A 660 -29.45 -16.43 2.89
N PRO A 661 -30.25 -15.41 2.55
CA PRO A 661 -29.99 -14.02 2.91
C PRO A 661 -30.29 -13.68 4.38
N ALA A 662 -29.39 -12.91 5.00
CA ALA A 662 -29.59 -12.27 6.30
C ALA A 662 -30.60 -11.09 6.22
N PRO A 663 -31.27 -10.72 7.34
CA PRO A 663 -32.48 -9.88 7.31
C PRO A 663 -32.23 -8.38 7.08
N HIS A 664 -33.22 -7.72 6.46
CA HIS A 664 -33.18 -6.29 6.12
C HIS A 664 -33.26 -5.33 7.31
N LEU A 665 -32.36 -4.35 7.29
CA LEU A 665 -32.25 -3.22 8.22
C LEU A 665 -33.33 -2.13 7.96
N LYS A 666 -34.62 -2.50 8.02
CA LYS A 666 -35.77 -1.61 7.71
C LYS A 666 -36.66 -1.22 8.91
N SER A 667 -36.29 -1.61 10.13
CA SER A 667 -37.14 -1.48 11.33
C SER A 667 -36.76 -0.37 12.33
N LEU A 668 -35.75 0.46 12.05
CA LEU A 668 -35.15 1.38 13.04
C LEU A 668 -35.41 2.90 12.81
N LEU A 669 -36.18 3.28 11.77
CA LEU A 669 -36.40 4.69 11.38
C LEU A 669 -37.83 5.23 11.62
N LEU A 670 -38.65 4.56 12.45
CA LEU A 670 -40.06 4.96 12.68
C LEU A 670 -40.40 5.36 14.14
N SER A 671 -39.41 5.63 14.98
CA SER A 671 -39.61 6.03 16.39
C SER A 671 -38.97 7.38 16.74
N LEU A 672 -39.55 8.47 16.23
CA LEU A 672 -39.36 9.81 16.80
C LEU A 672 -40.73 10.47 17.09
N PRO A 673 -40.95 11.05 18.29
CA PRO A 673 -42.26 11.56 18.69
C PRO A 673 -42.60 12.89 17.99
N ARG A 674 -43.80 12.98 17.41
CA ARG A 674 -44.35 14.24 16.88
C ARG A 674 -44.51 15.26 18.00
N ARG A 675 -43.71 16.34 17.95
CA ARG A 675 -43.82 17.52 18.83
C ARG A 675 -45.15 18.23 18.59
N LYS A 676 -46.09 18.16 19.53
CA LYS A 676 -47.35 18.93 19.47
C LYS A 676 -47.03 20.43 19.52
N ARG A 677 -47.64 21.23 18.62
CA ARG A 677 -47.68 22.69 18.77
C ARG A 677 -48.58 23.02 19.97
N GLY A 678 -48.09 23.81 20.90
CA GLY A 678 -48.91 24.41 21.94
C GLY A 678 -49.72 25.57 21.37
N THR A 679 -50.99 25.64 21.73
CA THR A 679 -51.86 26.80 21.48
C THR A 679 -51.57 27.91 22.49
N GLU A 680 -51.75 29.15 22.03
CA GLU A 680 -51.65 30.36 22.84
C GLU A 680 -52.61 30.37 24.03
N LEU A 681 -52.18 30.97 25.13
CA LEU A 681 -53.06 31.67 26.08
C LEU A 681 -52.26 32.82 26.72
N SER A 682 -52.84 34.02 26.65
CA SER A 682 -52.51 35.23 27.41
C SER A 682 -53.76 36.10 27.47
N PRO A 683 -53.95 36.96 28.48
CA PRO A 683 -53.23 37.05 29.75
C PRO A 683 -53.89 36.26 30.89
#